data_AF-A0A848H243-F1
#
_entry.id   AF-A0A848H243-F1
#
_cell.length_a   1.000
_cell.length_b   1.000
_cell.length_c   1.000
_cell.angle_alpha   90.00
_cell.angle_beta   90.00
_cell.angle_gamma   90.00
#
_symmetry.space_group_name_H-M   'P 1'
#
loop_
_entity.id
_entity.type
_entity.pdbx_description
1 polymer ?
#
loop_
_entity_poly.entity_id
_entity_poly.type
_entity_poly.pdbx_seq_one_letter_code
_entity_poly.pdbx_strand_id
1 'polypeptide(L)'
;MTTPTPEVLAVIEEALVQHRAFGDSAYIVGQLEVAFLRRLERVAEAIPAAGELVAAFARCDAQQRYRLAGNTVLRCAVQHAYTRLETGKDVGLTLAESEQVILRTLQHLAEGRGGTPHENGSIALQRLGDQDFHGWIWNDAYPDDAYGHAFRRILDLEYGGVLCSIDDSELAMLRQGEQLLRELLPDLGRSALTHAHQVGCFPDLGFWRGKVSSSQIRMGGTIFLNRNMLRNPWCTAEHLLHESLHQKLYDFRHGHSLLDVDAPMENSPRVVSLWNAQEFNRANHWDTHRAFAAFHVYAQLALLATLAERRAGELEPRYGPFRGMVSSRKALDRARYLGEELHTQCASHLGLAGLRMRDWLMTILEHLDPAPPPRGAYVHLMLDLYVREANRMEMLLRAPDVAPAFVRELANAAELEIEASRYILSAVGAQPQLEQLDRQLAQPEQQFPEVRRCIAQALLQASPSGYGLNTRAKDGFDADLAVRRMVELGSDNLVLAQAGVPRAVAAAKRRAREMRFVGSSQDEVGRLLSMLAAAVPRAGRVLEVGTGVGVGLAWITTGLHQRRDVEVASIEGDRRLLDSACTWPWPEGVRLLAGDACELLPTLGDFDLVFADAAPVKYGQLDALLRLLRPGGVLVVDDLCATPTATRQEMAERDGLRLALLRHPSLQAVELDWSTRVVLATRIRDTVPA
;
A
#
# COMPACT_ATOMS: atom_id res chain seq x y z
N MET A 1 34.27 -4.05 -14.26
CA MET A 1 33.83 -5.32 -13.65
C MET A 1 33.06 -6.09 -14.71
N THR A 2 33.38 -7.36 -14.92
CA THR A 2 32.84 -8.16 -16.02
C THR A 2 31.39 -8.51 -15.73
N THR A 3 30.47 -7.93 -16.50
CA THR A 3 29.08 -8.34 -16.50
C THR A 3 28.97 -9.80 -16.99
N PRO A 4 28.00 -10.62 -16.54
CA PRO A 4 27.93 -12.05 -16.90
C PRO A 4 27.97 -12.29 -18.42
N THR A 5 28.56 -13.36 -18.92
CA THR A 5 28.53 -13.58 -20.39
C THR A 5 27.11 -13.96 -20.85
N PRO A 6 26.74 -13.79 -22.13
CA PRO A 6 25.44 -14.23 -22.65
C PRO A 6 25.16 -15.72 -22.36
N GLU A 7 26.19 -16.58 -22.41
CA GLU A 7 26.07 -18.00 -22.09
C GLU A 7 25.68 -18.22 -20.63
N VAL A 8 26.27 -17.46 -19.70
CA VAL A 8 25.90 -17.52 -18.27
C VAL A 8 24.45 -17.08 -18.07
N LEU A 9 24.01 -16.03 -18.74
CA LEU A 9 22.62 -15.55 -18.63
C LEU A 9 21.61 -16.59 -19.14
N ALA A 10 21.94 -17.28 -20.24
CA ALA A 10 21.11 -18.37 -20.76
C ALA A 10 21.02 -19.56 -19.79
N VAL A 11 22.15 -19.96 -19.17
CA VAL A 11 22.18 -21.01 -18.14
C VAL A 11 21.37 -20.60 -16.90
N ILE A 12 21.42 -19.32 -16.51
CA ILE A 12 20.60 -18.82 -15.40
C ILE A 12 19.11 -18.89 -15.74
N GLU A 13 18.70 -18.52 -16.95
CA GLU A 13 17.31 -18.67 -17.40
C GLU A 13 16.87 -20.13 -17.35
N GLU A 14 17.69 -21.04 -17.87
CA GLU A 14 17.45 -22.47 -17.84
C GLU A 14 17.28 -22.98 -16.41
N ALA A 15 18.16 -22.58 -15.49
CA ALA A 15 18.09 -22.95 -14.09
C ALA A 15 16.81 -22.45 -13.41
N LEU A 16 16.34 -21.24 -13.74
CA LEU A 16 15.09 -20.65 -13.23
C LEU A 16 13.83 -21.40 -13.68
N VAL A 17 13.88 -22.09 -14.82
CA VAL A 17 12.72 -22.79 -15.41
C VAL A 17 12.78 -24.30 -15.19
N GLN A 18 13.96 -24.91 -15.12
CA GLN A 18 14.10 -26.37 -15.01
C GLN A 18 14.16 -26.89 -13.58
N HIS A 19 14.30 -26.04 -12.56
CA HIS A 19 14.30 -26.53 -11.18
C HIS A 19 12.98 -27.25 -10.87
N ARG A 20 13.04 -28.58 -10.72
CA ARG A 20 11.86 -29.47 -10.68
C ARG A 20 10.75 -29.00 -9.74
N ALA A 21 11.10 -28.46 -8.57
CA ALA A 21 10.11 -28.02 -7.59
C ALA A 21 9.71 -26.54 -7.71
N PHE A 22 10.57 -25.68 -8.25
CA PHE A 22 10.47 -24.23 -8.09
C PHE A 22 10.35 -23.48 -9.43
N GLY A 23 10.97 -24.04 -10.48
CA GLY A 23 10.97 -23.49 -11.83
C GLY A 23 9.98 -24.18 -12.77
N ASP A 24 9.84 -25.50 -12.67
CA ASP A 24 9.07 -26.29 -13.64
C ASP A 24 7.56 -26.02 -13.54
N SER A 25 7.03 -25.26 -14.50
CA SER A 25 5.61 -24.91 -14.58
C SER A 25 4.71 -26.14 -14.76
N ALA A 26 5.15 -27.20 -15.45
CA ALA A 26 4.34 -28.40 -15.61
C ALA A 26 4.15 -29.11 -14.28
N TYR A 27 5.21 -29.20 -13.47
CA TYR A 27 5.13 -29.71 -12.11
C TYR A 27 4.22 -28.84 -11.22
N ILE A 28 4.41 -27.51 -11.24
CA ILE A 28 3.62 -26.58 -10.42
C ILE A 28 2.12 -26.66 -10.77
N VAL A 29 1.78 -26.64 -12.07
CA VAL A 29 0.40 -26.81 -12.55
C VAL A 29 -0.15 -28.17 -12.15
N GLY A 30 0.64 -29.25 -12.24
CA GLY A 30 0.22 -30.57 -11.77
C GLY A 30 -0.12 -30.60 -10.27
N GLN A 31 0.65 -29.91 -9.43
CA GLN A 31 0.33 -29.78 -7.99
C GLN A 31 -0.91 -28.91 -7.75
N LEU A 32 -1.09 -27.85 -8.54
CA LEU A 32 -2.31 -27.03 -8.51
C LEU A 32 -3.54 -27.87 -8.85
N GLU A 33 -3.49 -28.70 -9.90
CA GLU A 33 -4.57 -29.61 -10.29
C GLU A 33 -4.94 -30.57 -9.16
N VAL A 34 -3.94 -31.17 -8.49
CA VAL A 34 -4.18 -32.06 -7.34
C VAL A 34 -4.87 -31.31 -6.19
N ALA A 35 -4.40 -30.11 -5.86
CA ALA A 35 -4.99 -29.30 -4.80
C ALA A 35 -6.41 -28.83 -5.14
N PHE A 36 -6.65 -28.46 -6.40
CA PHE A 36 -7.97 -28.10 -6.92
C PHE A 36 -8.94 -29.28 -6.82
N LEU A 37 -8.53 -30.46 -7.30
CA LEU A 37 -9.37 -31.65 -7.31
C LEU A 37 -9.78 -32.08 -5.90
N ARG A 38 -8.84 -32.09 -4.94
CA ARG A 38 -9.16 -32.41 -3.53
C ARG A 38 -10.21 -31.48 -2.92
N ARG A 39 -10.15 -30.18 -3.23
CA ARG A 39 -11.16 -29.21 -2.77
C ARG A 39 -12.50 -29.46 -3.45
N LEU A 40 -12.48 -29.73 -4.75
CA LEU A 40 -13.69 -30.02 -5.52
C LEU A 40 -14.38 -31.30 -5.02
N GLU A 41 -13.63 -32.36 -4.73
CA GLU A 41 -14.13 -33.61 -4.12
C GLU A 41 -14.80 -33.34 -2.77
N ARG A 42 -14.22 -32.47 -1.94
CA ARG A 42 -14.81 -32.09 -0.66
C ARG A 42 -16.12 -31.30 -0.84
N VAL A 43 -16.17 -30.39 -1.82
CA VAL A 43 -17.39 -29.64 -2.16
C VAL A 43 -18.49 -30.57 -2.71
N ALA A 44 -18.10 -31.64 -3.41
CA ALA A 44 -19.04 -32.62 -3.97
C ALA A 44 -19.86 -33.39 -2.92
N GLU A 45 -19.43 -33.42 -1.65
CA GLU A 45 -20.22 -33.98 -0.56
C GLU A 45 -21.52 -33.19 -0.29
N ALA A 46 -21.55 -31.90 -0.64
CA ALA A 46 -22.69 -31.01 -0.40
C ALA A 46 -23.34 -30.46 -1.68
N ILE A 47 -22.59 -30.37 -2.79
CA ILE A 47 -23.07 -29.82 -4.07
C ILE A 47 -23.02 -30.91 -5.15
N PRO A 48 -24.16 -31.48 -5.59
CA PRO A 48 -24.18 -32.56 -6.58
C PRO A 48 -23.46 -32.22 -7.89
N ALA A 49 -23.61 -30.99 -8.38
CA ALA A 49 -22.94 -30.53 -9.60
C ALA A 49 -21.40 -30.58 -9.49
N ALA A 50 -20.83 -30.43 -8.28
CA ALA A 50 -19.40 -30.57 -8.08
C ALA A 50 -18.96 -32.03 -8.26
N GLY A 51 -19.77 -33.01 -7.85
CA GLY A 51 -19.51 -34.43 -8.10
C GLY A 51 -19.54 -34.80 -9.59
N GLU A 52 -20.46 -34.22 -10.35
CA GLU A 52 -20.47 -34.33 -11.81
C GLU A 52 -19.21 -33.72 -12.43
N LEU A 53 -18.76 -32.56 -11.93
CA LEU A 53 -17.54 -31.92 -12.40
C LEU A 53 -16.28 -32.72 -12.06
N VAL A 54 -16.20 -33.38 -10.90
CA VAL A 54 -15.12 -34.34 -10.58
C VAL A 54 -15.05 -35.44 -11.64
N ALA A 55 -16.20 -36.06 -11.95
CA ALA A 55 -16.26 -37.13 -12.93
C ALA A 55 -15.91 -36.63 -14.35
N ALA A 56 -16.34 -35.41 -14.72
CA ALA A 56 -15.99 -34.79 -15.99
C ALA A 56 -14.50 -34.45 -16.08
N PHE A 57 -13.94 -33.86 -15.02
CA PHE A 57 -12.52 -33.49 -14.94
C PHE A 57 -11.60 -34.71 -15.09
N ALA A 58 -11.99 -35.88 -14.56
CA ALA A 58 -11.24 -37.13 -14.73
C ALA A 58 -11.18 -37.63 -16.18
N ARG A 59 -12.11 -37.19 -17.05
CA ARG A 59 -12.15 -37.52 -18.48
C ARG A 59 -11.46 -36.46 -19.35
N CYS A 60 -11.12 -35.30 -18.79
CA CYS A 60 -10.48 -34.21 -19.51
C CYS A 60 -9.03 -34.55 -19.88
N ASP A 61 -8.60 -34.12 -21.07
CA ASP A 61 -7.18 -34.15 -21.43
C ASP A 61 -6.36 -33.13 -20.60
N ALA A 62 -5.04 -33.13 -20.78
CA ALA A 62 -4.15 -32.24 -20.03
C ALA A 62 -4.44 -30.75 -20.30
N GLN A 63 -4.80 -30.39 -21.54
CA GLN A 63 -5.05 -29.01 -21.91
C GLN A 63 -6.35 -28.50 -21.30
N GLN A 64 -7.40 -29.31 -21.33
CA GLN A 64 -8.67 -29.01 -20.67
C GLN A 64 -8.48 -28.86 -19.16
N ARG A 65 -7.76 -29.79 -18.51
CA ARG A 65 -7.47 -29.69 -17.06
C ARG A 65 -6.71 -28.42 -16.71
N TYR A 66 -5.71 -28.06 -17.50
CA TYR A 66 -4.99 -26.78 -17.38
C TYR A 66 -5.93 -25.57 -17.48
N ARG A 67 -6.86 -25.54 -18.46
CA ARG A 67 -7.83 -24.43 -18.59
C ARG A 67 -8.80 -24.33 -17.43
N LEU A 68 -9.28 -25.45 -16.92
CA LEU A 68 -10.22 -25.47 -15.81
C LEU A 68 -9.55 -25.11 -14.50
N ALA A 69 -8.49 -25.82 -14.13
CA ALA A 69 -7.79 -25.63 -12.85
C ALA A 69 -7.09 -24.27 -12.76
N GLY A 70 -6.73 -23.67 -13.90
CA GLY A 70 -6.16 -22.33 -13.98
C GLY A 70 -7.18 -21.19 -14.04
N ASN A 71 -8.47 -21.49 -14.28
CA ASN A 71 -9.49 -20.45 -14.41
C ASN A 71 -9.82 -19.79 -13.07
N THR A 72 -9.62 -18.48 -12.97
CA THR A 72 -9.84 -17.68 -11.76
C THR A 72 -11.23 -17.87 -11.15
N VAL A 73 -12.29 -17.75 -11.96
CA VAL A 73 -13.68 -17.82 -11.47
C VAL A 73 -13.99 -19.21 -10.92
N LEU A 74 -13.59 -20.27 -11.63
CA LEU A 74 -13.81 -21.64 -11.17
C LEU A 74 -13.00 -21.95 -9.90
N ARG A 75 -11.73 -21.54 -9.85
CA ARG A 75 -10.89 -21.68 -8.66
C ARG A 75 -11.52 -20.99 -7.45
N CYS A 76 -11.98 -19.75 -7.61
CA CYS A 76 -12.65 -19.00 -6.55
C CYS A 76 -13.97 -19.67 -6.14
N ALA A 77 -14.81 -20.10 -7.08
CA ALA A 77 -16.06 -20.79 -6.78
C ALA A 77 -15.86 -22.03 -5.91
N VAL A 78 -14.89 -22.89 -6.27
CA VAL A 78 -14.54 -24.09 -5.51
C VAL A 78 -13.93 -23.72 -4.15
N GLN A 79 -13.01 -22.76 -4.10
CA GLN A 79 -12.35 -22.35 -2.86
C GLN A 79 -13.33 -21.70 -1.86
N HIS A 80 -14.23 -20.84 -2.32
CA HIS A 80 -15.23 -20.18 -1.48
C HIS A 80 -16.26 -21.18 -0.96
N ALA A 81 -16.75 -22.09 -1.82
CA ALA A 81 -17.65 -23.16 -1.40
C ALA A 81 -16.99 -24.07 -0.35
N TYR A 82 -15.76 -24.53 -0.62
CA TYR A 82 -14.97 -25.32 0.32
C TYR A 82 -14.82 -24.61 1.68
N THR A 83 -14.40 -23.33 1.66
CA THR A 83 -14.17 -22.57 2.90
C THR A 83 -15.45 -22.41 3.72
N ARG A 84 -16.58 -22.14 3.06
CA ARG A 84 -17.87 -22.02 3.75
C ARG A 84 -18.32 -23.36 4.34
N LEU A 85 -18.18 -24.46 3.60
CA LEU A 85 -18.56 -25.79 4.08
C LEU A 85 -17.70 -26.27 5.25
N GLU A 86 -16.39 -26.00 5.22
CA GLU A 86 -15.47 -26.44 6.26
C GLU A 86 -15.51 -25.57 7.52
N THR A 87 -15.73 -24.26 7.38
CA THR A 87 -15.58 -23.31 8.50
C THR A 87 -16.88 -22.67 8.95
N GLY A 88 -17.96 -22.80 8.18
CA GLY A 88 -19.23 -22.09 8.39
C GLY A 88 -19.15 -20.57 8.13
N LYS A 89 -17.98 -20.03 7.75
CA LYS A 89 -17.80 -18.59 7.51
C LYS A 89 -18.34 -18.19 6.16
N ASP A 90 -19.10 -17.11 6.13
CA ASP A 90 -19.61 -16.54 4.89
C ASP A 90 -18.54 -15.69 4.21
N VAL A 91 -17.89 -16.25 3.18
CA VAL A 91 -16.76 -15.63 2.47
C VAL A 91 -16.90 -15.83 0.97
N GLY A 92 -16.68 -14.76 0.20
CA GLY A 92 -16.64 -14.84 -1.27
C GLY A 92 -18.02 -15.03 -1.91
N LEU A 93 -18.06 -15.88 -2.93
CA LEU A 93 -19.30 -16.29 -3.62
C LEU A 93 -20.17 -17.15 -2.71
N THR A 94 -21.49 -17.03 -2.81
CA THR A 94 -22.46 -17.92 -2.14
C THR A 94 -22.38 -19.36 -2.69
N LEU A 95 -22.93 -20.35 -1.96
CA LEU A 95 -22.96 -21.73 -2.46
C LEU A 95 -23.76 -21.84 -3.77
N ALA A 96 -24.85 -21.08 -3.89
CA ALA A 96 -25.66 -21.02 -5.10
C ALA A 96 -24.87 -20.42 -6.28
N GLU A 97 -24.15 -19.31 -6.08
CA GLU A 97 -23.30 -18.72 -7.12
C GLU A 97 -22.17 -19.69 -7.53
N SER A 98 -21.53 -20.35 -6.55
CA SER A 98 -20.51 -21.35 -6.82
C SER A 98 -21.06 -22.54 -7.63
N GLU A 99 -22.25 -23.04 -7.30
CA GLU A 99 -22.91 -24.10 -8.05
C GLU A 99 -23.25 -23.67 -9.48
N GLN A 100 -23.74 -22.43 -9.69
CA GLN A 100 -24.00 -21.91 -11.04
C GLN A 100 -22.74 -21.83 -11.90
N VAL A 101 -21.60 -21.42 -11.32
CA VAL A 101 -20.30 -21.46 -12.02
C VAL A 101 -19.97 -22.89 -12.44
N ILE A 102 -20.10 -23.86 -11.53
CA ILE A 102 -19.81 -25.28 -11.79
C ILE A 102 -20.71 -25.86 -12.89
N LEU A 103 -22.02 -25.60 -12.83
CA LEU A 103 -22.97 -26.03 -13.86
C LEU A 103 -22.62 -25.45 -15.23
N ARG A 104 -22.22 -24.17 -15.27
CA ARG A 104 -21.77 -23.55 -16.53
C ARG A 104 -20.47 -24.16 -17.04
N THR A 105 -19.54 -24.55 -16.16
CA THR A 105 -18.34 -25.31 -16.54
C THR A 105 -18.69 -26.66 -17.17
N LEU A 106 -19.63 -27.40 -16.56
CA LEU A 106 -20.09 -28.69 -17.09
C LEU A 106 -20.70 -28.53 -18.48
N GLN A 107 -21.53 -27.50 -18.67
CA GLN A 107 -22.08 -27.19 -19.98
C GLN A 107 -20.98 -26.88 -21.00
N HIS A 108 -19.96 -26.11 -20.63
CA HIS A 108 -18.82 -25.83 -21.51
C HIS A 108 -18.10 -27.12 -21.96
N LEU A 109 -17.91 -28.08 -21.05
CA LEU A 109 -17.33 -29.38 -21.37
C LEU A 109 -18.24 -30.23 -22.26
N ALA A 110 -19.56 -30.24 -22.00
CA ALA A 110 -20.54 -30.97 -22.80
C ALA A 110 -20.62 -30.44 -24.24
N GLU A 111 -20.41 -29.14 -24.43
CA GLU A 111 -20.36 -28.48 -25.74
C GLU A 111 -19.03 -28.75 -26.49
N GLY A 112 -18.10 -29.50 -25.90
CA GLY A 112 -16.84 -29.91 -26.54
C GLY A 112 -15.86 -28.76 -26.77
N ARG A 113 -16.01 -27.63 -26.05
CA ARG A 113 -15.11 -26.49 -26.19
C ARG A 113 -13.77 -26.77 -25.49
N GLY A 114 -12.66 -26.46 -26.16
CA GLY A 114 -11.30 -26.66 -25.64
C GLY A 114 -10.65 -25.42 -25.01
N GLY A 115 -11.37 -24.30 -25.00
CA GLY A 115 -10.87 -23.01 -24.51
C GLY A 115 -11.17 -22.74 -23.04
N THR A 116 -11.33 -21.47 -22.68
CA THR A 116 -11.70 -21.07 -21.31
C THR A 116 -13.21 -21.17 -21.11
N PRO A 117 -13.71 -21.51 -19.91
CA PRO A 117 -15.14 -21.43 -19.61
C PRO A 117 -15.79 -20.06 -19.81
N HIS A 118 -14.98 -18.98 -19.88
CA HIS A 118 -15.46 -17.64 -20.28
C HIS A 118 -15.80 -17.54 -21.77
N GLU A 119 -15.40 -18.48 -22.62
CA GLU A 119 -15.86 -18.51 -24.02
C GLU A 119 -17.24 -19.15 -24.05
N ASN A 120 -18.27 -18.31 -23.93
CA ASN A 120 -19.68 -18.69 -23.91
C ASN A 120 -20.39 -18.50 -25.26
N GLY A 121 -19.69 -17.95 -26.27
CA GLY A 121 -20.21 -17.68 -27.61
C GLY A 121 -20.88 -16.31 -27.78
N SER A 122 -21.04 -15.50 -26.74
CA SER A 122 -21.68 -14.18 -26.81
C SER A 122 -20.71 -13.06 -27.22
N ILE A 123 -19.45 -13.17 -26.83
CA ILE A 123 -18.38 -12.22 -27.16
C ILE A 123 -17.11 -12.99 -27.50
N ALA A 124 -16.45 -12.57 -28.58
CA ALA A 124 -15.15 -13.11 -28.96
C ALA A 124 -14.07 -12.49 -28.07
N LEU A 125 -13.70 -13.19 -26.99
CA LEU A 125 -12.61 -12.77 -26.12
C LEU A 125 -11.27 -12.84 -26.87
N GLN A 126 -10.49 -11.77 -26.75
CA GLN A 126 -9.16 -11.71 -27.33
C GLN A 126 -8.14 -12.44 -26.44
N ARG A 127 -7.05 -12.92 -27.04
CA ARG A 127 -5.94 -13.56 -26.32
C ARG A 127 -4.67 -12.72 -26.40
N LEU A 128 -3.80 -12.86 -25.40
CA LEU A 128 -2.48 -12.24 -25.36
C LEU A 128 -1.62 -12.67 -26.56
N GLY A 129 -1.81 -13.89 -27.05
CA GLY A 129 -1.23 -14.39 -28.30
C GLY A 129 -1.73 -15.80 -28.62
N ASP A 130 -1.13 -16.44 -29.62
CA ASP A 130 -1.70 -17.69 -30.18
C ASP A 130 -1.29 -18.96 -29.42
N GLN A 131 -0.14 -18.94 -28.74
CA GLN A 131 0.35 -20.08 -27.97
C GLN A 131 -0.61 -20.52 -26.88
N ASP A 132 -0.67 -21.82 -26.58
CA ASP A 132 -1.62 -22.37 -25.62
C ASP A 132 -1.54 -21.73 -24.22
N PHE A 133 -0.35 -21.41 -23.73
CA PHE A 133 -0.22 -20.80 -22.39
C PHE A 133 -0.71 -19.34 -22.30
N HIS A 134 -0.99 -18.67 -23.43
CA HIS A 134 -1.46 -17.28 -23.40
C HIS A 134 -2.88 -17.14 -22.84
N GLY A 135 -3.02 -16.28 -21.84
CA GLY A 135 -4.30 -15.94 -21.23
C GLY A 135 -5.22 -15.09 -22.10
N TRP A 136 -6.47 -14.99 -21.66
CA TRP A 136 -7.52 -14.18 -22.28
C TRP A 136 -7.53 -12.76 -21.72
N ILE A 137 -7.91 -11.80 -22.56
CA ILE A 137 -8.05 -10.40 -22.17
C ILE A 137 -9.48 -10.16 -21.69
N TRP A 138 -9.63 -9.66 -20.47
CA TRP A 138 -10.94 -9.26 -19.95
C TRP A 138 -11.52 -8.12 -20.79
N ASN A 139 -12.81 -8.24 -21.10
CA ASN A 139 -13.60 -7.18 -21.73
C ASN A 139 -14.77 -6.86 -20.82
N ASP A 140 -14.91 -5.61 -20.39
CA ASP A 140 -15.96 -5.23 -19.44
C ASP A 140 -17.38 -5.29 -20.04
N ALA A 141 -17.49 -5.37 -21.37
CA ALA A 141 -18.74 -5.67 -22.08
C ALA A 141 -19.14 -7.16 -22.02
N TYR A 142 -18.37 -8.01 -21.33
CA TYR A 142 -18.70 -9.42 -21.12
C TYR A 142 -20.07 -9.53 -20.42
N PRO A 143 -20.98 -10.42 -20.86
CA PRO A 143 -22.33 -10.47 -20.30
C PRO A 143 -22.34 -10.80 -18.81
N ASP A 144 -23.43 -10.44 -18.15
CA ASP A 144 -23.68 -10.80 -16.75
C ASP A 144 -24.26 -12.22 -16.63
N ASP A 145 -23.54 -13.19 -17.20
CA ASP A 145 -23.83 -14.62 -17.01
C ASP A 145 -23.18 -15.14 -15.71
N ALA A 146 -23.30 -16.44 -15.42
CA ALA A 146 -22.74 -17.04 -14.21
C ALA A 146 -21.24 -16.73 -14.00
N TYR A 147 -20.45 -16.67 -15.08
CA TYR A 147 -19.01 -16.36 -15.01
C TYR A 147 -18.76 -14.85 -14.90
N GLY A 148 -19.46 -14.04 -15.69
CA GLY A 148 -19.32 -12.58 -15.68
C GLY A 148 -19.74 -11.97 -14.36
N HIS A 149 -20.89 -12.39 -13.82
CA HIS A 149 -21.38 -12.00 -12.50
C HIS A 149 -20.39 -12.39 -11.41
N ALA A 150 -19.96 -13.65 -11.38
CA ALA A 150 -19.02 -14.15 -10.39
C ALA A 150 -17.67 -13.43 -10.44
N PHE A 151 -17.12 -13.18 -11.63
CA PHE A 151 -15.85 -12.46 -11.77
C PHE A 151 -15.94 -11.03 -11.23
N ARG A 152 -16.98 -10.28 -11.59
CA ARG A 152 -17.20 -8.91 -11.08
C ARG A 152 -17.40 -8.90 -9.57
N ARG A 153 -18.13 -9.89 -9.03
CA ARG A 153 -18.33 -10.04 -7.59
C ARG A 153 -17.02 -10.30 -6.85
N ILE A 154 -16.17 -11.19 -7.37
CA ILE A 154 -14.84 -11.46 -6.79
C ILE A 154 -13.97 -10.20 -6.88
N LEU A 155 -13.94 -9.53 -8.03
CA LEU A 155 -13.18 -8.30 -8.23
C LEU A 155 -13.58 -7.20 -7.24
N ASP A 156 -14.89 -7.00 -7.05
CA ASP A 156 -15.43 -6.03 -6.09
C ASP A 156 -15.01 -6.36 -4.65
N LEU A 157 -15.09 -7.64 -4.25
CA LEU A 157 -14.64 -8.08 -2.93
C LEU A 157 -13.15 -7.88 -2.69
N GLU A 158 -12.32 -8.12 -3.72
CA GLU A 158 -10.87 -8.14 -3.57
C GLU A 158 -10.20 -6.79 -3.79
N TYR A 159 -10.83 -5.93 -4.58
CA TYR A 159 -10.27 -4.64 -4.98
C TYR A 159 -11.22 -3.45 -4.80
N GLY A 160 -12.54 -3.65 -4.76
CA GLY A 160 -13.52 -2.55 -4.68
C GLY A 160 -13.41 -1.56 -5.84
N GLY A 161 -12.89 -2.00 -6.99
CA GLY A 161 -12.61 -1.17 -8.16
C GLY A 161 -12.96 -1.90 -9.45
N VAL A 162 -13.39 -1.15 -10.45
CA VAL A 162 -13.79 -1.69 -11.76
C VAL A 162 -12.59 -1.87 -12.68
N LEU A 163 -12.72 -2.77 -13.66
CA LEU A 163 -11.80 -2.88 -14.79
C LEU A 163 -12.29 -2.02 -15.95
N CYS A 164 -11.49 -1.95 -17.01
CA CYS A 164 -11.87 -1.35 -18.27
C CYS A 164 -11.51 -2.27 -19.44
N SER A 165 -12.32 -2.22 -20.51
CA SER A 165 -11.93 -2.78 -21.80
C SER A 165 -10.78 -1.97 -22.41
N ILE A 166 -9.95 -2.65 -23.20
CA ILE A 166 -8.89 -2.05 -24.00
C ILE A 166 -9.28 -2.03 -25.48
N ASP A 167 -8.72 -1.09 -26.23
CA ASP A 167 -8.89 -1.02 -27.69
C ASP A 167 -7.85 -1.88 -28.46
N ASP A 168 -8.00 -1.94 -29.79
CA ASP A 168 -7.12 -2.73 -30.66
C ASP A 168 -5.65 -2.26 -30.62
N SER A 169 -5.41 -0.96 -30.42
CA SER A 169 -4.06 -0.41 -30.32
C SER A 169 -3.40 -0.82 -29.01
N GLU A 170 -4.15 -0.82 -27.92
CA GLU A 170 -3.69 -1.27 -26.59
C GLU A 170 -3.46 -2.78 -26.55
N LEU A 171 -4.32 -3.56 -27.22
CA LEU A 171 -4.12 -4.99 -27.42
C LEU A 171 -2.87 -5.27 -28.24
N ALA A 172 -2.61 -4.50 -29.30
CA ALA A 172 -1.38 -4.59 -30.07
C ALA A 172 -0.15 -4.27 -29.21
N MET A 173 -0.24 -3.30 -28.30
CA MET A 173 0.84 -2.98 -27.35
C MET A 173 1.09 -4.10 -26.35
N LEU A 174 0.05 -4.75 -25.83
CA LEU A 174 0.18 -5.96 -24.99
C LEU A 174 0.92 -7.08 -25.72
N ARG A 175 0.54 -7.34 -26.97
CA ARG A 175 1.18 -8.33 -27.85
C ARG A 175 2.64 -7.99 -28.14
N GLN A 176 2.95 -6.71 -28.38
CA GLN A 176 4.35 -6.26 -28.54
C GLN A 176 5.16 -6.45 -27.26
N GLY A 177 4.57 -6.21 -26.08
CA GLY A 177 5.20 -6.49 -24.80
C GLY A 177 5.49 -7.98 -24.59
N GLU A 178 4.54 -8.87 -24.93
CA GLU A 178 4.79 -10.32 -24.92
C GLU A 178 5.91 -10.70 -25.89
N GLN A 179 5.88 -10.18 -27.12
CA GLN A 179 6.88 -10.51 -28.12
C GLN A 179 8.30 -10.09 -27.68
N LEU A 180 8.43 -8.89 -27.10
CA LEU A 180 9.68 -8.43 -26.52
C LEU A 180 10.11 -9.32 -25.33
N LEU A 181 9.19 -9.69 -24.44
CA LEU A 181 9.47 -10.59 -23.33
C LEU A 181 9.99 -11.94 -23.83
N ARG A 182 9.37 -12.51 -24.86
CA ARG A 182 9.78 -13.77 -25.49
C ARG A 182 11.14 -13.66 -26.21
N GLU A 183 11.46 -12.50 -26.78
CA GLU A 183 12.76 -12.26 -27.42
C GLU A 183 13.89 -12.09 -26.41
N LEU A 184 13.59 -11.56 -25.21
CA LEU A 184 14.55 -11.40 -24.12
C LEU A 184 14.68 -12.67 -23.27
N LEU A 185 13.57 -13.35 -22.98
CA LEU A 185 13.44 -14.48 -22.05
C LEU A 185 12.48 -15.54 -22.63
N PRO A 186 12.92 -16.32 -23.63
CA PRO A 186 12.06 -17.26 -24.34
C PRO A 186 11.48 -18.35 -23.43
N ASP A 187 12.24 -18.84 -22.45
CA ASP A 187 11.83 -19.93 -21.58
C ASP A 187 11.17 -19.40 -20.30
N LEU A 188 11.75 -18.38 -19.67
CA LEU A 188 11.23 -17.82 -18.43
C LEU A 188 9.94 -17.02 -18.66
N GLY A 189 9.84 -16.27 -19.77
CA GLY A 189 8.62 -15.59 -20.16
C GLY A 189 7.46 -16.56 -20.36
N ARG A 190 7.69 -17.66 -21.11
CA ARG A 190 6.73 -18.75 -21.29
C ARG A 190 6.35 -19.41 -19.96
N SER A 191 7.34 -19.74 -19.14
CA SER A 191 7.14 -20.38 -17.84
C SER A 191 6.27 -19.52 -16.92
N ALA A 192 6.52 -18.21 -16.84
CA ALA A 192 5.72 -17.30 -16.05
C ALA A 192 4.30 -17.18 -16.62
N LEU A 193 4.16 -16.88 -17.91
CA LEU A 193 2.87 -16.66 -18.57
C LEU A 193 1.94 -17.88 -18.52
N THR A 194 2.49 -19.09 -18.35
CA THR A 194 1.71 -20.32 -18.10
C THR A 194 0.77 -20.19 -16.89
N HIS A 195 1.06 -19.31 -15.94
CA HIS A 195 0.24 -19.08 -14.74
C HIS A 195 -0.70 -17.88 -14.88
N ALA A 196 -0.64 -17.13 -16.00
CA ALA A 196 -1.48 -15.97 -16.28
C ALA A 196 -2.59 -16.34 -17.28
N HIS A 197 -3.67 -16.93 -16.78
CA HIS A 197 -4.81 -17.38 -17.56
C HIS A 197 -5.72 -16.24 -18.04
N GLN A 198 -5.67 -15.08 -17.38
CA GLN A 198 -6.43 -13.90 -17.76
C GLN A 198 -5.66 -12.60 -17.48
N VAL A 199 -5.84 -11.60 -18.33
CA VAL A 199 -5.29 -10.25 -18.17
C VAL A 199 -6.44 -9.26 -18.04
N GLY A 200 -6.55 -8.62 -16.88
CA GLY A 200 -7.47 -7.50 -16.65
C GLY A 200 -6.74 -6.18 -16.78
N CYS A 201 -7.37 -5.18 -17.41
CA CYS A 201 -6.85 -3.82 -17.44
C CYS A 201 -7.71 -2.90 -16.57
N PHE A 202 -7.08 -1.95 -15.88
CA PHE A 202 -7.78 -0.99 -15.01
C PHE A 202 -7.38 0.46 -15.32
N PRO A 203 -8.29 1.43 -15.08
CA PRO A 203 -7.99 2.85 -15.22
C PRO A 203 -7.22 3.39 -14.01
N ASP A 204 -6.53 4.51 -14.17
CA ASP A 204 -5.82 5.20 -13.08
C ASP A 204 -6.78 6.06 -12.21
N LEU A 205 -7.80 5.42 -11.64
CA LEU A 205 -8.91 6.06 -10.93
C LEU A 205 -9.32 5.25 -9.68
N GLY A 206 -9.92 5.93 -8.71
CA GLY A 206 -10.44 5.29 -7.49
C GLY A 206 -9.38 4.47 -6.76
N PHE A 207 -9.72 3.24 -6.38
CA PHE A 207 -8.82 2.27 -5.74
C PHE A 207 -7.53 2.00 -6.53
N TRP A 208 -7.61 2.06 -7.86
CA TRP A 208 -6.50 1.77 -8.76
C TRP A 208 -5.53 2.93 -8.93
N ARG A 209 -5.87 4.13 -8.43
CA ARG A 209 -5.06 5.34 -8.61
C ARG A 209 -3.64 5.13 -8.09
N GLY A 210 -2.65 5.43 -8.94
CA GLY A 210 -1.23 5.33 -8.65
C GLY A 210 -0.68 3.89 -8.66
N LYS A 211 -1.51 2.87 -8.96
CA LYS A 211 -1.06 1.49 -9.12
C LYS A 211 -0.63 1.24 -10.55
N VAL A 212 0.46 0.50 -10.68
CA VAL A 212 1.08 0.18 -11.97
C VAL A 212 0.55 -1.17 -12.44
N SER A 213 0.64 -2.18 -11.60
CA SER A 213 0.06 -3.50 -11.80
C SER A 213 -0.32 -4.11 -10.46
N SER A 214 -1.02 -5.25 -10.49
CA SER A 214 -1.37 -5.99 -9.28
C SER A 214 -1.72 -7.45 -9.59
N SER A 215 -1.49 -8.32 -8.59
CA SER A 215 -1.98 -9.70 -8.54
C SER A 215 -2.28 -10.08 -7.09
N GLN A 216 -3.30 -10.91 -6.90
CA GLN A 216 -3.69 -11.42 -5.59
C GLN A 216 -3.77 -12.94 -5.60
N ILE A 217 -3.29 -13.59 -4.55
CA ILE A 217 -3.43 -15.04 -4.40
C ILE A 217 -4.90 -15.49 -4.37
N ARG A 218 -5.80 -14.63 -3.87
CA ARG A 218 -7.24 -14.91 -3.84
C ARG A 218 -7.89 -14.84 -5.23
N MET A 219 -7.22 -14.23 -6.20
CA MET A 219 -7.59 -14.22 -7.63
C MET A 219 -6.51 -14.93 -8.45
N GLY A 220 -6.31 -16.21 -8.15
CA GLY A 220 -5.32 -17.04 -8.83
C GLY A 220 -5.63 -17.19 -10.33
N GLY A 221 -4.64 -16.94 -11.19
CA GLY A 221 -4.76 -17.05 -12.65
C GLY A 221 -5.04 -15.73 -13.37
N THR A 222 -5.36 -14.63 -12.68
CA THR A 222 -5.56 -13.30 -13.30
C THR A 222 -4.46 -12.32 -12.93
N ILE A 223 -3.87 -11.66 -13.93
CA ILE A 223 -2.97 -10.53 -13.74
C ILE A 223 -3.67 -9.22 -14.08
N PHE A 224 -3.34 -8.13 -13.38
CA PHE A 224 -3.96 -6.83 -13.59
C PHE A 224 -2.92 -5.78 -13.97
N LEU A 225 -3.18 -5.05 -15.06
CA LEU A 225 -2.28 -4.03 -15.60
C LEU A 225 -2.99 -2.68 -15.70
N ASN A 226 -2.31 -1.59 -15.33
CA ASN A 226 -2.84 -0.25 -15.55
C ASN A 226 -2.82 0.07 -17.05
N ARG A 227 -3.96 0.49 -17.59
CA ARG A 227 -4.12 0.89 -18.99
C ARG A 227 -3.10 1.94 -19.43
N ASN A 228 -2.73 2.87 -18.54
CA ASN A 228 -1.74 3.93 -18.85
C ASN A 228 -0.34 3.40 -19.15
N MET A 229 -0.05 2.15 -18.80
CA MET A 229 1.23 1.51 -19.09
C MET A 229 1.33 0.96 -20.50
N LEU A 230 0.20 0.76 -21.17
CA LEU A 230 0.10 0.23 -22.53
C LEU A 230 0.49 1.29 -23.57
N ARG A 231 1.65 1.92 -23.34
CA ARG A 231 2.26 2.97 -24.17
C ARG A 231 3.69 2.65 -24.54
N ASN A 232 4.30 1.65 -23.91
CA ASN A 232 5.70 1.30 -24.09
C ASN A 232 5.91 -0.22 -23.91
N PRO A 233 6.34 -0.95 -24.96
CA PRO A 233 6.54 -2.39 -24.91
C PRO A 233 7.48 -2.86 -23.80
N TRP A 234 8.55 -2.09 -23.50
CA TRP A 234 9.52 -2.43 -22.45
C TRP A 234 8.87 -2.53 -21.07
N CYS A 235 8.07 -1.51 -20.73
CA CYS A 235 7.34 -1.46 -19.47
C CYS A 235 6.26 -2.56 -19.42
N THR A 236 5.55 -2.78 -20.53
CA THR A 236 4.56 -3.85 -20.65
C THR A 236 5.19 -5.24 -20.46
N ALA A 237 6.34 -5.51 -21.07
CA ALA A 237 7.07 -6.77 -20.96
C ALA A 237 7.48 -7.06 -19.50
N GLU A 238 8.00 -6.05 -18.80
CA GLU A 238 8.33 -6.16 -17.38
C GLU A 238 7.13 -6.56 -16.54
N HIS A 239 5.98 -5.91 -16.74
CA HIS A 239 4.82 -6.12 -15.87
C HIS A 239 4.02 -7.37 -16.23
N LEU A 240 4.05 -7.80 -17.50
CA LEU A 240 3.60 -9.14 -17.88
C LEU A 240 4.41 -10.20 -17.14
N LEU A 241 5.74 -10.10 -17.11
CA LEU A 241 6.58 -11.03 -16.36
C LEU A 241 6.31 -10.92 -14.85
N HIS A 242 6.35 -9.71 -14.30
CA HIS A 242 6.18 -9.41 -12.87
C HIS A 242 4.93 -10.09 -12.29
N GLU A 243 3.78 -9.79 -12.88
CA GLU A 243 2.51 -10.27 -12.35
C GLU A 243 2.32 -11.77 -12.59
N SER A 244 2.83 -12.28 -13.73
CA SER A 244 2.80 -13.72 -14.00
C SER A 244 3.69 -14.51 -13.03
N LEU A 245 4.81 -13.93 -12.57
CA LEU A 245 5.65 -14.52 -11.54
C LEU A 245 4.99 -14.53 -10.16
N HIS A 246 4.18 -13.52 -9.84
CA HIS A 246 3.33 -13.59 -8.65
C HIS A 246 2.34 -14.74 -8.76
N GLN A 247 1.65 -14.90 -9.90
CA GLN A 247 0.72 -16.01 -10.10
C GLN A 247 1.42 -17.38 -10.04
N LYS A 248 2.61 -17.53 -10.63
CA LYS A 248 3.43 -18.75 -10.52
C LYS A 248 3.75 -19.11 -9.07
N LEU A 249 4.16 -18.13 -8.27
CA LEU A 249 4.41 -18.34 -6.84
C LEU A 249 3.13 -18.71 -6.08
N TYR A 250 2.00 -18.08 -6.41
CA TYR A 250 0.70 -18.38 -5.79
C TYR A 250 0.23 -19.80 -6.12
N ASP A 251 0.41 -20.25 -7.35
CA ASP A 251 0.11 -21.62 -7.75
C ASP A 251 0.99 -22.63 -7.01
N PHE A 252 2.29 -22.34 -6.89
CA PHE A 252 3.24 -23.15 -6.12
C PHE A 252 2.79 -23.33 -4.66
N ARG A 253 2.26 -22.28 -4.03
CA ARG A 253 1.79 -22.28 -2.63
C ARG A 253 0.61 -23.21 -2.36
N HIS A 254 -0.16 -23.59 -3.38
CA HIS A 254 -1.26 -24.53 -3.18
C HIS A 254 -0.78 -25.96 -2.90
N GLY A 255 0.42 -26.33 -3.37
CA GLY A 255 1.01 -27.66 -3.19
C GLY A 255 2.16 -27.73 -2.19
N HIS A 256 2.70 -26.59 -1.75
CA HIS A 256 3.92 -26.56 -0.94
C HIS A 256 3.83 -25.62 0.27
N SER A 257 4.49 -26.01 1.35
CA SER A 257 4.71 -25.16 2.53
C SER A 257 5.80 -24.12 2.24
N LEU A 258 5.38 -23.02 1.58
CA LEU A 258 6.22 -21.84 1.42
C LEU A 258 6.40 -21.11 2.76
N LEU A 259 5.30 -20.91 3.47
CA LEU A 259 5.28 -20.37 4.83
C LEU A 259 5.01 -21.50 5.82
N ASP A 260 5.49 -21.32 7.03
CA ASP A 260 5.12 -22.16 8.17
C ASP A 260 3.67 -21.87 8.55
N VAL A 261 2.84 -22.91 8.58
CA VAL A 261 1.39 -22.85 8.83
C VAL A 261 1.08 -22.65 10.31
N ASP A 262 2.01 -23.04 11.19
CA ASP A 262 1.86 -22.95 12.64
C ASP A 262 2.40 -21.62 13.21
N ALA A 263 3.04 -20.79 12.38
CA ALA A 263 3.60 -19.52 12.79
C ALA A 263 2.50 -18.44 12.95
N PRO A 264 2.34 -17.83 14.14
CA PRO A 264 1.29 -16.84 14.37
C PRO A 264 1.47 -15.58 13.50
N MET A 265 0.40 -15.19 12.78
CA MET A 265 0.40 -14.01 11.89
C MET A 265 0.54 -12.68 12.64
N GLU A 266 0.00 -12.57 13.86
CA GLU A 266 0.03 -11.33 14.65
C GLU A 266 1.44 -10.91 15.06
N ASN A 267 2.36 -11.87 15.18
CA ASN A 267 3.77 -11.66 15.54
C ASN A 267 4.74 -11.91 14.38
N SER A 268 4.24 -11.94 13.14
CA SER A 268 5.12 -12.19 11.99
C SER A 268 6.19 -11.09 11.84
N PRO A 269 7.48 -11.45 11.69
CA PRO A 269 8.56 -10.51 11.50
C PRO A 269 8.28 -9.65 10.27
N ARG A 270 8.65 -8.38 10.36
CA ARG A 270 8.39 -7.38 9.32
C ARG A 270 9.70 -6.96 8.68
N VAL A 271 9.86 -7.27 7.39
CA VAL A 271 10.97 -6.78 6.58
C VAL A 271 10.68 -5.34 6.17
N VAL A 272 11.62 -4.43 6.44
CA VAL A 272 11.47 -3.02 6.06
C VAL A 272 11.96 -2.83 4.63
N SER A 273 11.07 -2.48 3.71
CA SER A 273 11.43 -2.14 2.34
C SER A 273 12.03 -0.73 2.28
N LEU A 274 13.36 -0.66 2.35
CA LEU A 274 14.11 0.60 2.47
C LEU A 274 13.93 1.57 1.27
N TRP A 275 13.49 1.07 0.11
CA TRP A 275 13.20 1.86 -1.08
C TRP A 275 11.73 2.34 -1.17
N ASN A 276 10.93 2.11 -0.14
CA ASN A 276 9.56 2.61 -0.03
C ASN A 276 9.40 3.49 1.21
N ALA A 277 8.64 4.57 1.07
CA ALA A 277 8.32 5.47 2.16
C ALA A 277 7.51 4.73 3.25
N GLN A 278 7.77 5.06 4.51
CA GLN A 278 7.01 4.52 5.63
C GLN A 278 5.53 4.93 5.55
N GLU A 279 5.27 6.16 5.07
CA GLU A 279 3.96 6.80 5.14
C GLU A 279 3.38 6.75 6.58
N PHE A 280 2.14 7.20 6.78
CA PHE A 280 1.55 7.17 8.12
C PHE A 280 1.16 5.76 8.59
N ASN A 281 1.07 4.77 7.69
CA ASN A 281 0.60 3.41 7.97
C ASN A 281 1.72 2.36 8.01
N ARG A 282 2.99 2.77 7.99
CA ARG A 282 4.14 1.87 7.89
C ARG A 282 4.05 0.94 6.67
N ALA A 283 3.64 1.47 5.52
CA ALA A 283 3.42 0.72 4.28
C ALA A 283 4.68 -0.02 3.76
N ASN A 284 5.87 0.42 4.18
CA ASN A 284 7.13 -0.23 3.88
C ASN A 284 7.48 -1.39 4.82
N HIS A 285 6.74 -1.63 5.90
CA HIS A 285 6.90 -2.81 6.76
C HIS A 285 6.11 -3.99 6.19
N TRP A 286 6.79 -4.89 5.51
CA TRP A 286 6.18 -6.03 4.82
C TRP A 286 6.20 -7.26 5.71
N ASP A 287 5.11 -8.03 5.75
CA ASP A 287 5.16 -9.39 6.33
C ASP A 287 6.04 -10.30 5.46
N THR A 288 6.41 -11.43 6.04
CA THR A 288 7.16 -12.50 5.36
C THR A 288 6.54 -12.88 4.03
N HIS A 289 5.20 -12.87 3.91
CA HIS A 289 4.53 -13.27 2.68
C HIS A 289 4.81 -12.28 1.54
N ARG A 290 4.58 -10.99 1.78
CA ARG A 290 4.86 -9.92 0.82
C ARG A 290 6.36 -9.79 0.51
N ALA A 291 7.22 -9.92 1.52
CA ALA A 291 8.67 -9.86 1.33
C ALA A 291 9.17 -11.00 0.44
N PHE A 292 8.69 -12.23 0.65
CA PHE A 292 9.06 -13.39 -0.18
C PHE A 292 8.53 -13.26 -1.61
N ALA A 293 7.29 -12.79 -1.78
CA ALA A 293 6.73 -12.56 -3.10
C ALA A 293 7.53 -11.52 -3.90
N ALA A 294 7.92 -10.41 -3.26
CA ALA A 294 8.79 -9.40 -3.87
C ALA A 294 10.19 -9.95 -4.18
N PHE A 295 10.77 -10.75 -3.28
CA PHE A 295 12.07 -11.40 -3.49
C PHE A 295 12.06 -12.31 -4.71
N HIS A 296 11.05 -13.20 -4.81
CA HIS A 296 10.85 -14.11 -5.93
C HIS A 296 10.78 -13.37 -7.27
N VAL A 297 10.06 -12.25 -7.33
CA VAL A 297 9.93 -11.43 -8.53
C VAL A 297 11.23 -10.69 -8.84
N TYR A 298 11.82 -9.97 -7.87
CA TYR A 298 13.03 -9.18 -8.13
C TYR A 298 14.22 -10.02 -8.58
N ALA A 299 14.38 -11.24 -8.05
CA ALA A 299 15.45 -12.14 -8.46
C ALA A 299 15.38 -12.49 -9.96
N GLN A 300 14.17 -12.55 -10.52
CA GLN A 300 13.93 -12.89 -11.92
C GLN A 300 13.84 -11.65 -12.81
N LEU A 301 13.29 -10.54 -12.31
CA LEU A 301 13.36 -9.25 -12.99
C LEU A 301 14.79 -8.75 -13.16
N ALA A 302 15.70 -9.11 -12.24
CA ALA A 302 17.12 -8.82 -12.40
C ALA A 302 17.70 -9.41 -13.69
N LEU A 303 17.29 -10.62 -14.06
CA LEU A 303 17.70 -11.25 -15.32
C LEU A 303 17.10 -10.51 -16.52
N LEU A 304 15.79 -10.25 -16.49
CA LEU A 304 15.09 -9.50 -17.54
C LEU A 304 15.76 -8.13 -17.78
N ALA A 305 15.96 -7.36 -16.72
CA ALA A 305 16.55 -6.02 -16.79
C ALA A 305 17.99 -6.07 -17.29
N THR A 306 18.79 -7.07 -16.88
CA THR A 306 20.16 -7.27 -17.37
C THR A 306 20.19 -7.53 -18.88
N LEU A 307 19.28 -8.36 -19.38
CA LEU A 307 19.17 -8.66 -20.81
C LEU A 307 18.63 -7.47 -21.60
N ALA A 308 17.63 -6.77 -21.07
CA ALA A 308 17.05 -5.57 -21.67
C ALA A 308 18.09 -4.47 -21.83
N GLU A 309 18.86 -4.14 -20.78
CA GLU A 309 19.91 -3.12 -20.82
C GLU A 309 21.00 -3.45 -21.86
N ARG A 310 21.36 -4.72 -22.01
CA ARG A 310 22.38 -5.15 -22.99
C ARG A 310 21.89 -5.11 -24.42
N ARG A 311 20.65 -5.50 -24.65
CA ARG A 311 20.06 -5.62 -25.98
C ARG A 311 19.24 -4.40 -26.38
N ALA A 312 19.16 -3.37 -25.54
CA ALA A 312 18.44 -2.14 -25.82
C ALA A 312 18.80 -1.57 -27.20
N GLY A 313 20.09 -1.37 -27.48
CA GLY A 313 20.53 -0.81 -28.77
C GLY A 313 20.16 -1.66 -30.00
N GLU A 314 20.01 -2.98 -29.84
CA GLU A 314 19.57 -3.90 -30.90
C GLU A 314 18.05 -3.85 -31.11
N LEU A 315 17.29 -3.71 -30.03
CA LEU A 315 15.84 -3.93 -29.99
C LEU A 315 15.03 -2.63 -30.08
N GLU A 316 15.61 -1.48 -29.72
CA GLU A 316 14.97 -0.16 -29.82
C GLU A 316 14.40 0.18 -31.21
N PRO A 317 15.04 -0.18 -32.35
CA PRO A 317 14.46 0.04 -33.67
C PRO A 317 13.11 -0.66 -33.90
N ARG A 318 12.85 -1.78 -33.19
CA ARG A 318 11.61 -2.56 -33.30
C ARG A 318 10.59 -2.20 -32.23
N TYR A 319 11.03 -1.97 -31.00
CA TYR A 319 10.14 -1.81 -29.84
C TYR A 319 10.07 -0.38 -29.27
N GLY A 320 10.77 0.57 -29.90
CA GLY A 320 10.87 1.94 -29.42
C GLY A 320 11.86 2.09 -28.26
N PRO A 321 11.98 3.30 -27.70
CA PRO A 321 13.05 3.65 -26.76
C PRO A 321 12.98 2.84 -25.46
N PHE A 322 14.14 2.35 -25.00
CA PHE A 322 14.28 1.64 -23.74
C PHE A 322 14.08 2.60 -22.56
N ARG A 323 12.92 2.49 -21.90
CA ARG A 323 12.57 3.30 -20.73
C ARG A 323 11.48 2.64 -19.90
N GLY A 324 11.35 3.08 -18.65
CA GLY A 324 10.25 2.70 -17.77
C GLY A 324 10.39 1.33 -17.10
N MET A 325 11.44 0.58 -17.42
CA MET A 325 11.80 -0.65 -16.71
C MET A 325 12.63 -0.36 -15.45
N VAL A 326 12.57 -1.26 -14.47
CA VAL A 326 13.53 -1.30 -13.37
C VAL A 326 14.93 -1.59 -13.93
N SER A 327 15.95 -0.89 -13.42
CA SER A 327 17.32 -1.20 -13.80
C SER A 327 17.80 -2.50 -13.16
N SER A 328 18.72 -3.19 -13.84
CA SER A 328 19.29 -4.46 -13.39
C SER A 328 19.88 -4.34 -11.99
N ARG A 329 20.68 -3.29 -11.75
CA ARG A 329 21.30 -3.00 -10.45
C ARG A 329 20.25 -2.87 -9.34
N LYS A 330 19.16 -2.12 -9.56
CA LYS A 330 18.09 -1.96 -8.56
C LYS A 330 17.37 -3.27 -8.28
N ALA A 331 17.08 -4.06 -9.31
CA ALA A 331 16.43 -5.36 -9.13
C ALA A 331 17.33 -6.33 -8.33
N LEU A 332 18.63 -6.39 -8.66
CA LEU A 332 19.62 -7.19 -7.95
C LEU A 332 19.77 -6.77 -6.47
N ASP A 333 19.93 -5.48 -6.22
CA ASP A 333 20.09 -4.92 -4.87
C ASP A 333 18.89 -5.23 -3.98
N ARG A 334 17.68 -5.00 -4.50
CA ARG A 334 16.43 -5.29 -3.79
C ARG A 334 16.23 -6.78 -3.57
N ALA A 335 16.54 -7.63 -4.56
CA ALA A 335 16.46 -9.08 -4.42
C ALA A 335 17.43 -9.58 -3.34
N ARG A 336 18.70 -9.16 -3.40
CA ARG A 336 19.72 -9.56 -2.41
C ARG A 336 19.32 -9.14 -1.00
N TYR A 337 18.90 -7.88 -0.84
CA TYR A 337 18.42 -7.37 0.45
C TYR A 337 17.27 -8.20 1.02
N LEU A 338 16.22 -8.45 0.23
CA LEU A 338 15.07 -9.22 0.69
C LEU A 338 15.46 -10.67 1.03
N GLY A 339 16.31 -11.31 0.22
CA GLY A 339 16.79 -12.66 0.48
C GLY A 339 17.58 -12.76 1.79
N GLU A 340 18.43 -11.78 2.08
CA GLU A 340 19.15 -11.66 3.34
C GLU A 340 18.20 -11.43 4.52
N GLU A 341 17.22 -10.52 4.41
CA GLU A 341 16.26 -10.26 5.48
C GLU A 341 15.30 -11.42 5.74
N LEU A 342 14.94 -12.17 4.69
CA LEU A 342 14.17 -13.41 4.83
C LEU A 342 14.98 -14.49 5.57
N HIS A 343 16.30 -14.50 5.43
CA HIS A 343 17.18 -15.39 6.17
C HIS A 343 17.37 -14.94 7.63
N THR A 344 17.61 -13.66 7.88
CA THR A 344 17.93 -13.15 9.22
C THR A 344 16.69 -12.96 10.10
N GLN A 345 15.60 -12.40 9.56
CA GLN A 345 14.42 -12.02 10.33
C GLN A 345 13.28 -13.01 10.22
N CYS A 346 13.13 -13.68 9.07
CA CYS A 346 11.93 -14.46 8.76
C CYS A 346 12.13 -15.97 8.72
N ALA A 347 13.33 -16.50 8.97
CA ALA A 347 13.62 -17.92 8.77
C ALA A 347 12.68 -18.86 9.55
N SER A 348 12.26 -18.48 10.76
CA SER A 348 11.31 -19.24 11.57
C SER A 348 9.86 -19.22 11.05
N HIS A 349 9.54 -18.36 10.08
CA HIS A 349 8.22 -18.25 9.45
C HIS A 349 8.18 -18.91 8.05
N LEU A 350 9.30 -19.42 7.58
CA LEU A 350 9.39 -20.11 6.29
C LEU A 350 9.23 -21.61 6.48
N GLY A 351 8.36 -22.21 5.68
CA GLY A 351 8.27 -23.66 5.58
C GLY A 351 9.49 -24.24 4.86
N LEU A 352 9.61 -25.57 4.85
CA LEU A 352 10.74 -26.25 4.20
C LEU A 352 10.93 -25.83 2.73
N ALA A 353 9.82 -25.63 2.00
CA ALA A 353 9.89 -25.23 0.60
C ALA A 353 10.32 -23.76 0.46
N GLY A 354 9.89 -22.88 1.37
CA GLY A 354 10.32 -21.48 1.42
C GLY A 354 11.81 -21.32 1.71
N LEU A 355 12.34 -22.05 2.69
CA LEU A 355 13.79 -22.05 2.98
C LEU A 355 14.62 -22.47 1.76
N ARG A 356 14.24 -23.59 1.13
CA ARG A 356 14.95 -24.11 -0.05
C ARG A 356 14.83 -23.22 -1.28
N MET A 357 13.65 -22.65 -1.54
CA MET A 357 13.46 -21.72 -2.66
C MET A 357 14.26 -20.43 -2.44
N ARG A 358 14.32 -19.94 -1.19
CA ARG A 358 15.17 -18.79 -0.85
C ARG A 358 16.62 -19.05 -1.19
N ASP A 359 17.17 -20.16 -0.69
CA ASP A 359 18.58 -20.50 -0.89
C ASP A 359 18.91 -20.70 -2.37
N TRP A 360 18.02 -21.38 -3.10
CA TRP A 360 18.14 -21.53 -4.56
C TRP A 360 18.18 -20.18 -5.29
N LEU A 361 17.25 -19.27 -5.00
CA LEU A 361 17.25 -17.94 -5.62
C LEU A 361 18.46 -17.09 -5.21
N MET A 362 18.97 -17.24 -3.99
CA MET A 362 20.21 -16.58 -3.56
C MET A 362 21.43 -17.09 -4.34
N THR A 363 21.51 -18.38 -4.63
CA THR A 363 22.54 -18.94 -5.52
C THR A 363 22.40 -18.43 -6.95
N ILE A 364 21.17 -18.29 -7.47
CA ILE A 364 20.95 -17.65 -8.78
C ILE A 364 21.50 -16.22 -8.80
N LEU A 365 21.22 -15.44 -7.75
CA LEU A 365 21.72 -14.06 -7.62
C LEU A 365 23.25 -14.00 -7.56
N GLU A 366 23.91 -14.96 -6.91
CA GLU A 366 25.39 -15.01 -6.86
C GLU A 366 26.04 -15.21 -8.23
N HIS A 367 25.36 -15.92 -9.14
CA HIS A 367 25.81 -16.08 -10.53
C HIS A 367 25.42 -14.89 -11.42
N LEU A 368 24.28 -14.27 -11.15
CA LEU A 368 23.80 -13.13 -11.91
C LEU A 368 24.54 -11.82 -11.57
N ASP A 369 24.99 -11.68 -10.32
CA ASP A 369 25.66 -10.50 -9.81
C ASP A 369 27.11 -10.80 -9.38
N PRO A 370 28.09 -10.58 -10.27
CA PRO A 370 29.50 -10.84 -9.96
C PRO A 370 30.10 -9.83 -8.98
N ALA A 371 29.35 -8.78 -8.60
CA ALA A 371 29.81 -7.69 -7.76
C ALA A 371 28.71 -7.25 -6.77
N PRO A 372 28.24 -8.16 -5.91
CA PRO A 372 27.12 -7.87 -5.03
C PRO A 372 27.47 -6.82 -3.97
N PRO A 373 26.45 -6.13 -3.42
CA PRO A 373 26.64 -5.29 -2.26
C PRO A 373 27.33 -6.06 -1.12
N PRO A 374 28.26 -5.44 -0.38
CA PRO A 374 28.78 -6.01 0.87
C PRO A 374 27.62 -6.37 1.81
N ARG A 375 27.77 -7.44 2.59
CA ARG A 375 26.74 -7.89 3.54
C ARG A 375 26.33 -6.75 4.47
N GLY A 376 25.03 -6.52 4.59
CA GLY A 376 24.47 -5.47 5.44
C GLY A 376 24.54 -4.05 4.85
N ALA A 377 25.01 -3.86 3.62
CA ALA A 377 24.99 -2.55 2.97
C ALA A 377 23.57 -2.17 2.53
N TYR A 378 23.15 -0.93 2.83
CA TYR A 378 21.78 -0.48 2.55
C TYR A 378 21.67 0.98 2.05
N VAL A 379 22.77 1.74 2.04
CA VAL A 379 22.72 3.18 1.70
C VAL A 379 22.14 3.42 0.30
N HIS A 380 22.54 2.60 -0.67
CA HIS A 380 22.04 2.65 -2.04
C HIS A 380 20.50 2.46 -2.14
N LEU A 381 19.90 1.62 -1.27
CA LEU A 381 18.44 1.43 -1.22
C LEU A 381 17.73 2.65 -0.65
N MET A 382 18.31 3.29 0.38
CA MET A 382 17.79 4.53 0.95
C MET A 382 17.87 5.68 -0.08
N LEU A 383 18.97 5.79 -0.81
CA LEU A 383 19.13 6.81 -1.84
C LEU A 383 18.21 6.58 -3.04
N ASP A 384 17.84 5.33 -3.33
CA ASP A 384 16.80 5.02 -4.31
C ASP A 384 15.42 5.55 -3.88
N LEU A 385 15.02 5.38 -2.61
CA LEU A 385 13.82 6.04 -2.06
C LEU A 385 13.92 7.55 -2.23
N TYR A 386 15.04 8.13 -1.81
CA TYR A 386 15.26 9.56 -1.81
C TYR A 386 15.09 10.20 -3.20
N VAL A 387 15.67 9.58 -4.23
CA VAL A 387 15.53 10.01 -5.64
C VAL A 387 14.12 9.74 -6.17
N ARG A 388 13.50 8.61 -5.81
CA ARG A 388 12.13 8.29 -6.23
C ARG A 388 11.12 9.32 -5.71
N GLU A 389 11.26 9.74 -4.45
CA GLU A 389 10.44 10.80 -3.87
C GLU A 389 10.69 12.16 -4.53
N ALA A 390 11.95 12.47 -4.88
CA ALA A 390 12.27 13.68 -5.64
C ALA A 390 11.53 13.72 -6.99
N ASN A 391 11.53 12.61 -7.73
CA ASN A 391 10.80 12.49 -9.00
C ASN A 391 9.28 12.59 -8.79
N ARG A 392 8.74 12.07 -7.68
CA ARG A 392 7.33 12.25 -7.33
C ARG A 392 7.01 13.72 -7.05
N MET A 393 7.89 14.44 -6.35
CA MET A 393 7.70 15.87 -6.07
C MET A 393 7.77 16.70 -7.34
N GLU A 394 8.68 16.40 -8.26
CA GLU A 394 8.75 17.07 -9.56
C GLU A 394 7.44 16.98 -10.33
N MET A 395 6.80 15.80 -10.36
CA MET A 395 5.49 15.64 -11.00
C MET A 395 4.41 16.48 -10.32
N LEU A 396 4.41 16.54 -8.99
CA LEU A 396 3.44 17.36 -8.23
C LEU A 396 3.66 18.86 -8.44
N LEU A 397 4.91 19.32 -8.47
CA LEU A 397 5.28 20.72 -8.67
C LEU A 397 4.91 21.24 -10.07
N ARG A 398 4.79 20.35 -11.06
CA ARG A 398 4.30 20.69 -12.40
C ARG A 398 2.78 20.84 -12.50
N ALA A 399 2.02 20.49 -11.45
CA ALA A 399 0.58 20.70 -11.44
C ALA A 399 0.25 22.21 -11.40
N PRO A 400 -0.83 22.66 -12.05
CA PRO A 400 -1.16 24.08 -12.14
C PRO A 400 -1.53 24.72 -10.78
N ASP A 401 -2.04 23.93 -9.83
CA ASP A 401 -2.65 24.43 -8.59
C ASP A 401 -1.81 24.15 -7.32
N VAL A 402 -0.48 24.18 -7.44
CA VAL A 402 0.40 23.93 -6.30
C VAL A 402 0.35 25.08 -5.30
N ALA A 403 -0.03 24.79 -4.06
CA ALA A 403 -0.11 25.79 -3.00
C ALA A 403 1.27 26.42 -2.70
N PRO A 404 1.41 27.75 -2.65
CA PRO A 404 2.68 28.41 -2.31
C PRO A 404 3.25 28.01 -0.94
N ALA A 405 2.38 27.63 0.01
CA ALA A 405 2.81 27.12 1.31
C ALA A 405 3.57 25.79 1.19
N PHE A 406 3.08 24.88 0.33
CA PHE A 406 3.74 23.61 0.07
C PHE A 406 5.13 23.80 -0.55
N VAL A 407 5.27 24.73 -1.50
CA VAL A 407 6.58 25.07 -2.11
C VAL A 407 7.57 25.57 -1.05
N ARG A 408 7.12 26.42 -0.11
CA ARG A 408 7.97 26.91 1.00
C ARG A 408 8.37 25.79 1.96
N GLU A 409 7.47 24.86 2.26
CA GLU A 409 7.79 23.71 3.10
C GLU A 409 8.85 22.81 2.47
N LEU A 410 8.77 22.59 1.15
CA LEU A 410 9.81 21.87 0.41
C LEU A 410 11.15 22.62 0.44
N ALA A 411 11.15 23.94 0.28
CA ALA A 411 12.39 24.73 0.37
C ALA A 411 13.06 24.59 1.75
N ASN A 412 12.29 24.68 2.84
CA ASN A 412 12.81 24.48 4.20
C ASN A 412 13.35 23.05 4.41
N ALA A 413 12.68 22.04 3.84
CA ALA A 413 13.15 20.66 3.91
C ALA A 413 14.48 20.49 3.15
N ALA A 414 14.62 21.12 1.98
CA ALA A 414 15.88 21.12 1.22
C ALA A 414 17.04 21.72 2.03
N GLU A 415 16.84 22.85 2.73
CA GLU A 415 17.90 23.46 3.54
C GLU A 415 18.45 22.52 4.62
N LEU A 416 17.55 21.82 5.33
CA LEU A 416 17.93 20.83 6.35
C LEU A 416 18.68 19.64 5.75
N GLU A 417 18.25 19.16 4.58
CA GLU A 417 18.89 18.06 3.85
C GLU A 417 20.28 18.47 3.30
N ILE A 418 20.43 19.71 2.85
CA ILE A 418 21.73 20.28 2.45
C ILE A 418 22.69 20.33 3.64
N GLU A 419 22.24 20.84 4.79
CA GLU A 419 23.09 20.89 6.00
C GLU A 419 23.53 19.49 6.44
N ALA A 420 22.59 18.54 6.51
CA ALA A 420 22.89 17.16 6.90
C ALA A 420 23.86 16.48 5.92
N SER A 421 23.66 16.66 4.61
CA SER A 421 24.55 16.06 3.60
C SER A 421 25.95 16.66 3.61
N ARG A 422 26.09 17.98 3.80
CA ARG A 422 27.39 18.64 4.00
C ARG A 422 28.13 18.07 5.20
N TYR A 423 27.43 17.92 6.32
CA TYR A 423 27.99 17.33 7.53
C TYR A 423 28.48 15.90 7.28
N ILE A 424 27.67 15.05 6.64
CA ILE A 424 28.03 13.67 6.31
C ILE A 424 29.28 13.64 5.41
N LEU A 425 29.29 14.40 4.32
CA LEU A 425 30.42 14.44 3.36
C LEU A 425 31.72 14.92 4.03
N SER A 426 31.63 15.93 4.90
CA SER A 426 32.76 16.40 5.69
C SER A 426 33.28 15.33 6.68
N ALA A 427 32.37 14.64 7.37
CA ALA A 427 32.70 13.61 8.35
C ALA A 427 33.41 12.39 7.75
N VAL A 428 33.11 12.07 6.49
CA VAL A 428 33.76 10.98 5.73
C VAL A 428 34.94 11.45 4.86
N GLY A 429 35.38 12.69 5.03
CA GLY A 429 36.54 13.23 4.30
C GLY A 429 36.34 13.36 2.78
N ALA A 430 35.10 13.40 2.29
CA ALA A 430 34.76 13.49 0.88
C ALA A 430 34.77 14.96 0.39
N GLN A 431 35.88 15.67 0.63
CA GLN A 431 36.01 17.09 0.31
C GLN A 431 35.76 17.43 -1.18
N PRO A 432 36.25 16.64 -2.16
CA PRO A 432 35.96 16.91 -3.57
C PRO A 432 34.46 16.82 -3.91
N GLN A 433 33.74 15.86 -3.31
CA GLN A 433 32.29 15.69 -3.50
C GLN A 433 31.51 16.81 -2.81
N LEU A 434 31.96 17.26 -1.63
CA LEU A 434 31.39 18.41 -0.93
C LEU A 434 31.51 19.69 -1.76
N GLU A 435 32.71 20.00 -2.27
CA GLU A 435 32.95 21.18 -3.12
C GLU A 435 32.18 21.11 -4.44
N GLN A 436 31.97 19.92 -4.99
CA GLN A 436 31.12 19.73 -6.16
C GLN A 436 29.64 19.98 -5.83
N LEU A 437 29.15 19.43 -4.71
CA LEU A 437 27.79 19.66 -4.24
C LEU A 437 27.52 21.15 -4.04
N ASP A 438 28.41 21.86 -3.35
CA ASP A 438 28.26 23.30 -3.10
C ASP A 438 28.24 24.11 -4.41
N ARG A 439 29.08 23.76 -5.38
CA ARG A 439 29.05 24.40 -6.72
C ARG A 439 27.74 24.14 -7.47
N GLN A 440 27.18 22.94 -7.37
CA GLN A 440 25.90 22.61 -8.01
C GLN A 440 24.74 23.38 -7.35
N LEU A 441 24.73 23.44 -6.01
CA LEU A 441 23.69 24.12 -5.24
C LEU A 441 23.78 25.65 -5.30
N ALA A 442 24.94 26.22 -5.61
CA ALA A 442 25.11 27.68 -5.78
C ALA A 442 24.47 28.22 -7.08
N GLN A 443 24.01 27.36 -7.98
CA GLN A 443 23.29 27.79 -9.18
C GLN A 443 21.91 28.37 -8.80
N PRO A 444 21.47 29.48 -9.41
CA PRO A 444 20.16 30.04 -9.13
C PRO A 444 19.04 29.04 -9.47
N GLU A 445 17.90 29.15 -8.76
CA GLU A 445 16.65 28.44 -9.07
C GLU A 445 16.65 26.91 -8.84
N GLN A 446 17.58 26.36 -8.05
CA GLN A 446 17.53 24.94 -7.69
C GLN A 446 16.24 24.61 -6.92
N GLN A 447 15.36 23.82 -7.54
CA GLN A 447 14.14 23.36 -6.90
C GLN A 447 14.44 22.11 -6.06
N PHE A 448 13.54 21.81 -5.14
CA PHE A 448 13.66 20.70 -4.20
C PHE A 448 14.05 19.34 -4.87
N PRO A 449 13.44 18.93 -6.00
CA PRO A 449 13.83 17.68 -6.66
C PRO A 449 15.30 17.64 -7.09
N GLU A 450 15.81 18.72 -7.67
CA GLU A 450 17.19 18.83 -8.13
C GLU A 450 18.17 18.80 -6.97
N VAL A 451 17.87 19.50 -5.87
CA VAL A 451 18.65 19.45 -4.62
C VAL A 451 18.84 18.01 -4.15
N ARG A 452 17.74 17.24 -4.06
CA ARG A 452 17.82 15.84 -3.65
C ARG A 452 18.65 14.98 -4.60
N ARG A 453 18.55 15.19 -5.92
CA ARG A 453 19.37 14.45 -6.90
C ARG A 453 20.85 14.77 -6.75
N CYS A 454 21.21 16.04 -6.56
CA CYS A 454 22.59 16.46 -6.30
C CYS A 454 23.14 15.83 -5.01
N ILE A 455 22.38 15.86 -3.91
CA ILE A 455 22.76 15.22 -2.65
C ILE A 455 22.97 13.71 -2.83
N ALA A 456 22.02 13.02 -3.45
CA ALA A 456 22.13 11.59 -3.69
C ALA A 456 23.36 11.24 -4.53
N GLN A 457 23.63 12.01 -5.58
CA GLN A 457 24.81 11.83 -6.43
C GLN A 457 26.10 12.05 -5.64
N ALA A 458 26.18 13.11 -4.83
CA ALA A 458 27.37 13.41 -4.03
C ALA A 458 27.66 12.31 -3.00
N LEU A 459 26.62 11.82 -2.30
CA LEU A 459 26.75 10.72 -1.34
C LEU A 459 27.14 9.39 -2.01
N LEU A 460 26.56 9.07 -3.16
CA LEU A 460 26.96 7.88 -3.92
C LEU A 460 28.41 7.96 -4.40
N GLN A 461 28.85 9.11 -4.92
CA GLN A 461 30.24 9.32 -5.37
C GLN A 461 31.25 9.33 -4.23
N ALA A 462 30.80 9.67 -3.02
CA ALA A 462 31.61 9.58 -1.81
C ALA A 462 31.78 8.14 -1.31
N SER A 463 30.97 7.18 -1.77
CA SER A 463 31.06 5.77 -1.43
C SER A 463 32.06 5.04 -2.34
N PRO A 464 33.18 4.48 -1.81
CA PRO A 464 34.14 3.72 -2.63
C PRO A 464 33.54 2.49 -3.31
N SER A 465 32.63 1.80 -2.62
CA SER A 465 31.97 0.60 -3.11
C SER A 465 30.65 0.90 -3.83
N GLY A 466 30.14 2.14 -3.72
CA GLY A 466 28.79 2.51 -4.13
C GLY A 466 27.68 2.08 -3.16
N TYR A 467 28.00 1.35 -2.08
CA TYR A 467 27.01 0.73 -1.21
C TYR A 467 27.02 1.22 0.25
N GLY A 468 28.07 1.94 0.67
CA GLY A 468 28.22 2.48 2.03
C GLY A 468 29.37 3.47 2.17
N LEU A 469 29.31 4.33 3.18
CA LEU A 469 30.23 5.41 3.49
C LEU A 469 31.09 5.14 4.73
N ASN A 470 30.71 4.16 5.56
CA ASN A 470 31.42 3.83 6.80
C ASN A 470 32.89 3.45 6.60
N THR A 471 33.29 2.95 5.42
CA THR A 471 34.69 2.67 5.09
C THR A 471 35.58 3.93 5.04
N ARG A 472 34.97 5.12 5.01
CA ARG A 472 35.65 6.42 5.04
C ARG A 472 35.37 7.24 6.30
N ALA A 473 34.49 6.77 7.17
CA ALA A 473 34.08 7.53 8.34
C ALA A 473 35.23 7.60 9.37
N LYS A 474 35.31 8.73 10.09
CA LYS A 474 36.18 8.84 11.28
C LYS A 474 35.71 7.86 12.36
N ASP A 475 36.63 7.42 13.21
CA ASP A 475 36.33 6.49 14.32
C ASP A 475 35.14 7.00 15.16
N GLY A 476 34.13 6.13 15.33
CA GLY A 476 32.93 6.41 16.13
C GLY A 476 31.79 7.15 15.40
N PHE A 477 31.95 7.53 14.12
CA PHE A 477 30.85 8.08 13.32
C PHE A 477 30.27 7.01 12.39
N ASP A 478 28.96 6.75 12.51
CA ASP A 478 28.21 5.88 11.59
C ASP A 478 27.57 6.73 10.49
N ALA A 479 28.29 6.87 9.38
CA ALA A 479 27.88 7.63 8.21
C ALA A 479 26.66 7.00 7.51
N ASP A 480 26.58 5.67 7.47
CA ASP A 480 25.47 4.96 6.83
C ASP A 480 24.17 5.21 7.60
N LEU A 481 24.23 5.16 8.94
CA LEU A 481 23.10 5.52 9.80
C LEU A 481 22.73 6.99 9.68
N ALA A 482 23.71 7.89 9.54
CA ALA A 482 23.45 9.31 9.32
C ALA A 482 22.69 9.55 8.00
N VAL A 483 23.08 8.88 6.91
CA VAL A 483 22.33 8.93 5.63
C VAL A 483 20.93 8.38 5.81
N ARG A 484 20.77 7.24 6.50
CA ARG A 484 19.45 6.66 6.77
C ARG A 484 18.53 7.65 7.49
N ARG A 485 19.01 8.27 8.57
CA ARG A 485 18.25 9.27 9.35
C ARG A 485 17.87 10.48 8.50
N MET A 486 18.79 10.97 7.65
CA MET A 486 18.51 12.06 6.72
C MET A 486 17.38 11.70 5.76
N VAL A 487 17.43 10.52 5.14
CA VAL A 487 16.41 10.08 4.19
C VAL A 487 15.07 9.81 4.88
N GLU A 488 15.04 9.13 6.02
CA GLU A 488 13.81 8.84 6.77
C GLU A 488 13.14 10.14 7.25
N LEU A 489 13.91 11.07 7.81
CA LEU A 489 13.40 12.39 8.22
C LEU A 489 12.89 13.21 7.03
N GLY A 490 13.62 13.17 5.91
CA GLY A 490 13.22 13.83 4.66
C GLY A 490 11.92 13.25 4.10
N SER A 491 11.79 11.93 4.04
CA SER A 491 10.57 11.22 3.61
C SER A 491 9.38 11.57 4.51
N ASP A 492 9.61 11.59 5.82
CA ASP A 492 8.60 12.01 6.79
C ASP A 492 8.13 13.45 6.55
N ASN A 493 9.05 14.40 6.35
CA ASN A 493 8.70 15.78 6.05
C ASN A 493 7.88 15.91 4.76
N LEU A 494 8.18 15.10 3.73
CA LEU A 494 7.38 15.08 2.50
C LEU A 494 5.96 14.58 2.73
N VAL A 495 5.80 13.49 3.47
CA VAL A 495 4.48 12.95 3.81
C VAL A 495 3.66 13.97 4.60
N LEU A 496 4.29 14.70 5.51
CA LEU A 496 3.67 15.77 6.28
C LEU A 496 3.23 16.94 5.37
N ALA A 497 4.12 17.42 4.50
CA ALA A 497 3.85 18.51 3.58
C ALA A 497 2.71 18.16 2.60
N GLN A 498 2.70 16.93 2.08
CA GLN A 498 1.66 16.43 1.18
C GLN A 498 0.29 16.27 1.84
N ALA A 499 0.25 15.99 3.14
CA ALA A 499 -1.01 15.82 3.85
C ALA A 499 -1.86 17.11 3.86
N GLY A 500 -1.25 18.28 3.59
CA GLY A 500 -1.96 19.56 3.55
C GLY A 500 -2.55 19.98 4.89
N VAL A 501 -2.02 19.41 5.99
CA VAL A 501 -2.43 19.68 7.37
C VAL A 501 -1.21 20.06 8.22
N PRO A 502 -1.40 20.78 9.33
CA PRO A 502 -0.31 21.20 10.22
C PRO A 502 0.53 20.02 10.74
N ARG A 503 1.82 20.26 11.02
CA ARG A 503 2.77 19.21 11.45
C ARG A 503 2.29 18.42 12.68
N ALA A 504 1.74 19.10 13.69
CA ALA A 504 1.21 18.44 14.88
C ALA A 504 0.04 17.51 14.54
N VAL A 505 -0.83 17.90 13.60
CA VAL A 505 -1.99 17.14 13.16
C VAL A 505 -1.54 15.88 12.42
N ALA A 506 -0.63 16.05 11.46
CA ALA A 506 -0.13 14.92 10.69
C ALA A 506 0.66 13.93 11.56
N ALA A 507 1.42 14.41 12.57
CA ALA A 507 2.03 13.55 13.58
C ALA A 507 1.00 12.79 14.43
N ALA A 508 -0.08 13.46 14.86
CA ALA A 508 -1.17 12.80 15.58
C ALA A 508 -1.91 11.75 14.73
N LYS A 509 -2.14 12.04 13.44
CA LYS A 509 -2.71 11.07 12.49
C LYS A 509 -1.81 9.86 12.25
N ARG A 510 -0.48 10.05 12.28
CA ARG A 510 0.48 8.94 12.28
C ARG A 510 0.22 8.00 13.46
N ARG A 511 0.19 8.57 14.68
CA ARG A 511 -0.09 7.82 15.90
C ARG A 511 -1.44 7.11 15.84
N ALA A 512 -2.47 7.76 15.30
CA ALA A 512 -3.80 7.17 15.12
C ALA A 512 -3.72 5.87 14.31
N ARG A 513 -3.04 5.92 13.15
CA ARG A 513 -2.86 4.74 12.28
C ARG A 513 -2.02 3.65 12.95
N GLU A 514 -0.92 4.01 13.61
CA GLU A 514 -0.06 3.06 14.32
C GLU A 514 -0.81 2.31 15.41
N MET A 515 -1.70 3.00 16.13
CA MET A 515 -2.53 2.41 17.18
C MET A 515 -3.83 1.77 16.67
N ARG A 516 -4.10 1.84 15.36
CA ARG A 516 -5.37 1.47 14.72
C ARG A 516 -6.57 2.18 15.37
N PHE A 517 -6.36 3.41 15.82
CA PHE A 517 -7.39 4.25 16.40
C PHE A 517 -8.18 4.96 15.29
N VAL A 518 -9.48 4.68 15.21
CA VAL A 518 -10.37 5.19 14.16
C VAL A 518 -11.23 6.38 14.60
N GLY A 519 -11.26 6.68 15.90
CA GLY A 519 -12.05 7.79 16.47
C GLY A 519 -11.34 9.15 16.40
N SER A 520 -10.56 9.42 15.36
CA SER A 520 -9.92 10.73 15.19
C SER A 520 -10.82 11.69 14.43
N SER A 521 -10.87 12.95 14.86
CA SER A 521 -11.65 14.00 14.18
C SER A 521 -11.22 14.15 12.71
N GLN A 522 -12.18 14.42 11.83
CA GLN A 522 -11.93 14.69 10.41
C GLN A 522 -11.23 16.07 10.24
N ASP A 523 -10.54 16.28 9.11
CA ASP A 523 -9.78 17.52 8.87
C ASP A 523 -10.69 18.73 8.77
N GLU A 524 -11.88 18.52 8.24
CA GLU A 524 -13.01 19.40 8.18
C GLU A 524 -13.34 20.01 9.54
N VAL A 525 -13.62 19.16 10.54
CA VAL A 525 -13.91 19.58 11.92
C VAL A 525 -12.66 20.17 12.57
N GLY A 526 -11.50 19.58 12.33
CA GLY A 526 -10.22 20.10 12.81
C GLY A 526 -9.92 21.53 12.39
N ARG A 527 -10.18 21.89 11.12
CA ARG A 527 -10.02 23.27 10.63
C ARG A 527 -10.99 24.23 11.30
N LEU A 528 -12.23 23.80 11.56
CA LEU A 528 -13.20 24.57 12.35
C LEU A 528 -12.67 24.80 13.79
N LEU A 529 -12.18 23.76 14.45
CA LEU A 529 -11.58 23.86 15.80
C LEU A 529 -10.38 24.80 15.83
N SER A 530 -9.49 24.72 14.83
CA SER A 530 -8.35 25.62 14.70
C SER A 530 -8.79 27.08 14.54
N MET A 531 -9.84 27.35 13.76
CA MET A 531 -10.37 28.70 13.59
C MET A 531 -10.99 29.23 14.89
N LEU A 532 -11.79 28.41 15.56
CA LEU A 532 -12.42 28.78 16.84
C LEU A 532 -11.37 29.00 17.95
N ALA A 533 -10.34 28.15 18.02
CA ALA A 533 -9.23 28.32 18.95
C ALA A 533 -8.48 29.64 18.72
N ALA A 534 -8.27 30.04 17.45
CA ALA A 534 -7.67 31.33 17.13
C ALA A 534 -8.49 32.53 17.64
N ALA A 535 -9.82 32.38 17.72
CA ALA A 535 -10.76 33.41 18.18
C ALA A 535 -10.91 33.49 19.71
N VAL A 536 -10.34 32.56 20.48
CA VAL A 536 -10.38 32.57 21.94
C VAL A 536 -9.79 33.89 22.47
N PRO A 537 -10.42 34.55 23.47
CA PRO A 537 -9.95 35.84 23.99
C PRO A 537 -8.56 35.75 24.63
N ARG A 538 -7.95 36.92 24.88
CA ARG A 538 -6.70 37.02 25.64
C ARG A 538 -6.89 36.44 27.04
N ALA A 539 -5.93 35.65 27.53
CA ALA A 539 -6.05 34.92 28.80
C ALA A 539 -7.22 33.92 28.85
N GLY A 540 -7.67 33.45 27.68
CA GLY A 540 -8.78 32.51 27.55
C GLY A 540 -8.40 31.06 27.87
N ARG A 541 -9.40 30.19 27.94
CA ARG A 541 -9.24 28.77 28.29
C ARG A 541 -10.01 27.88 27.34
N VAL A 542 -9.40 26.79 26.90
CA VAL A 542 -9.97 25.76 26.02
C VAL A 542 -10.05 24.43 26.76
N LEU A 543 -11.17 23.73 26.64
CA LEU A 543 -11.34 22.36 27.10
C LEU A 543 -11.58 21.43 25.91
N GLU A 544 -10.86 20.33 25.84
CA GLU A 544 -11.17 19.17 25.01
C GLU A 544 -11.54 17.97 25.90
N VAL A 545 -12.58 17.25 25.52
CA VAL A 545 -13.00 16.01 26.17
C VAL A 545 -12.96 14.89 25.15
N GLY A 546 -12.02 13.97 25.31
CA GLY A 546 -11.66 12.94 24.32
C GLY A 546 -10.41 13.31 23.54
N THR A 547 -9.23 13.26 24.19
CA THR A 547 -7.94 13.54 23.51
C THR A 547 -7.67 12.53 22.39
N GLY A 548 -8.04 11.27 22.59
CA GLY A 548 -7.58 10.14 21.79
C GLY A 548 -6.06 10.13 21.69
N VAL A 549 -5.55 10.10 20.46
CA VAL A 549 -4.10 10.20 20.18
C VAL A 549 -3.60 11.63 19.90
N GLY A 550 -4.47 12.63 20.13
CA GLY A 550 -4.18 14.06 20.05
C GLY A 550 -4.47 14.74 18.71
N VAL A 551 -5.38 14.21 17.87
CA VAL A 551 -5.70 14.84 16.56
C VAL A 551 -6.49 16.15 16.74
N GLY A 552 -7.55 16.14 17.55
CA GLY A 552 -8.32 17.36 17.88
C GLY A 552 -7.44 18.39 18.59
N LEU A 553 -6.70 17.96 19.61
CA LEU A 553 -5.72 18.78 20.31
C LEU A 553 -4.68 19.44 19.39
N ALA A 554 -4.20 18.71 18.38
CA ALA A 554 -3.26 19.25 17.40
C ALA A 554 -3.88 20.37 16.54
N TRP A 555 -5.16 20.25 16.19
CA TRP A 555 -5.88 21.30 15.48
C TRP A 555 -6.12 22.53 16.36
N ILE A 556 -6.56 22.33 17.61
CA ILE A 556 -6.75 23.40 18.60
C ILE A 556 -5.44 24.18 18.80
N THR A 557 -4.35 23.48 19.10
CA THR A 557 -3.04 24.10 19.34
C THR A 557 -2.46 24.75 18.10
N THR A 558 -2.78 24.25 16.90
CA THR A 558 -2.42 24.96 15.65
C THR A 558 -3.10 26.32 15.55
N GLY A 559 -4.39 26.40 15.88
CA GLY A 559 -5.16 27.65 15.85
C GLY A 559 -4.60 28.73 16.77
N LEU A 560 -4.03 28.32 17.91
CA LEU A 560 -3.40 29.23 18.87
C LEU A 560 -2.06 29.80 18.36
N HIS A 561 -1.48 29.22 17.30
CA HIS A 561 -0.17 29.60 16.77
C HIS A 561 0.91 29.68 17.87
N GLN A 562 1.46 30.87 18.13
CA GLN A 562 2.50 31.10 19.14
C GLN A 562 1.96 31.71 20.44
N ARG A 563 0.63 31.78 20.61
CA ARG A 563 0.01 32.33 21.83
C ARG A 563 0.35 31.44 23.03
N ARG A 564 0.86 32.08 24.08
CA ARG A 564 1.18 31.44 25.37
C ARG A 564 0.23 31.87 26.49
N ASP A 565 -0.70 32.76 26.18
CA ASP A 565 -1.65 33.31 27.15
C ASP A 565 -2.94 32.48 27.25
N VAL A 566 -3.13 31.45 26.41
CA VAL A 566 -4.31 30.58 26.44
C VAL A 566 -3.96 29.26 27.11
N GLU A 567 -4.78 28.83 28.08
CA GLU A 567 -4.69 27.50 28.67
C GLU A 567 -5.52 26.50 27.87
N VAL A 568 -4.97 25.30 27.63
CA VAL A 568 -5.70 24.20 27.01
C VAL A 568 -5.68 23.01 27.97
N ALA A 569 -6.85 22.54 28.39
CA ALA A 569 -6.99 21.28 29.09
C ALA A 569 -7.59 20.25 28.15
N SER A 570 -7.04 19.03 28.11
CA SER A 570 -7.61 17.92 27.33
C SER A 570 -7.69 16.67 28.19
N ILE A 571 -8.86 16.03 28.23
CA ILE A 571 -9.14 14.85 29.07
C ILE A 571 -9.20 13.58 28.22
N GLU A 572 -8.54 12.52 28.70
CA GLU A 572 -8.62 11.17 28.12
C GLU A 572 -8.72 10.09 29.21
N GLY A 573 -9.64 9.16 29.02
CA GLY A 573 -9.87 8.04 29.93
C GLY A 573 -9.01 6.82 29.60
N ASP A 574 -8.69 6.58 28.31
CA ASP A 574 -7.81 5.50 27.90
C ASP A 574 -6.34 5.92 28.03
N ARG A 575 -5.68 5.37 29.06
CA ARG A 575 -4.27 5.64 29.34
C ARG A 575 -3.34 5.33 28.16
N ARG A 576 -3.66 4.30 27.35
CA ARG A 576 -2.85 3.91 26.18
C ARG A 576 -2.87 4.99 25.11
N LEU A 577 -4.04 5.58 24.86
CA LEU A 577 -4.19 6.66 23.88
C LEU A 577 -3.52 7.94 24.39
N LEU A 578 -3.70 8.25 25.67
CA LEU A 578 -3.08 9.41 26.31
C LEU A 578 -1.55 9.34 26.30
N ASP A 579 -0.98 8.20 26.68
CA ASP A 579 0.47 8.00 26.66
C ASP A 579 1.04 8.19 25.24
N SER A 580 0.29 7.78 24.20
CA SER A 580 0.64 8.05 22.80
C SER A 580 0.55 9.54 22.46
N ALA A 581 -0.50 10.24 22.89
CA ALA A 581 -0.62 11.70 22.71
C ALA A 581 0.53 12.46 23.39
N CYS A 582 0.98 12.03 24.57
CA CYS A 582 2.11 12.61 25.32
C CYS A 582 3.47 12.52 24.60
N THR A 583 3.61 11.67 23.57
CA THR A 583 4.87 11.59 22.80
C THR A 583 5.13 12.84 21.96
N TRP A 584 4.13 13.69 21.73
CA TRP A 584 4.30 14.96 21.06
C TRP A 584 4.71 16.06 22.06
N PRO A 585 5.69 16.92 21.71
CA PRO A 585 6.06 18.06 22.56
C PRO A 585 5.00 19.17 22.48
N TRP A 586 3.93 19.03 23.26
CA TRP A 586 2.87 20.04 23.34
C TRP A 586 3.39 21.36 23.92
N PRO A 587 2.82 22.51 23.51
CA PRO A 587 3.15 23.81 24.11
C PRO A 587 2.91 23.84 25.63
N GLU A 588 3.66 24.68 26.34
CA GLU A 588 3.64 24.80 27.82
C GLU A 588 2.24 25.05 28.41
N GLY A 589 1.35 25.75 27.67
CA GLY A 589 -0.03 26.01 28.10
C GLY A 589 -1.00 24.83 27.96
N VAL A 590 -0.54 23.67 27.48
CA VAL A 590 -1.35 22.47 27.28
C VAL A 590 -1.21 21.51 28.47
N ARG A 591 -2.33 21.12 29.07
CA ARG A 591 -2.42 20.15 30.16
C ARG A 591 -3.27 18.95 29.75
N LEU A 592 -2.62 17.78 29.68
CA LEU A 592 -3.26 16.49 29.46
C LEU A 592 -3.71 15.89 30.80
N LEU A 593 -4.98 15.55 30.91
CA LEU A 593 -5.60 15.02 32.13
C LEU A 593 -6.03 13.57 31.90
N ALA A 594 -5.46 12.65 32.69
CA ALA A 594 -5.83 11.24 32.65
C ALA A 594 -6.98 10.96 33.62
N GLY A 595 -8.10 10.41 33.14
CA GLY A 595 -9.19 9.98 33.99
C GLY A 595 -10.56 10.06 33.33
N ASP A 596 -11.58 9.65 34.07
CA ASP A 596 -12.96 9.78 33.61
C ASP A 596 -13.36 11.25 33.56
N ALA A 597 -13.77 11.72 32.38
CA ALA A 597 -14.25 13.07 32.20
C ALA A 597 -15.47 13.37 33.11
N CYS A 598 -16.35 12.40 33.35
CA CYS A 598 -17.50 12.55 34.24
C CYS A 598 -17.11 12.91 35.68
N GLU A 599 -15.94 12.46 36.13
CA GLU A 599 -15.40 12.74 37.47
C GLU A 599 -14.56 14.02 37.50
N LEU A 600 -13.86 14.31 36.39
CA LEU A 600 -12.96 15.46 36.29
C LEU A 600 -13.69 16.77 36.01
N LEU A 601 -14.75 16.77 35.19
CA LEU A 601 -15.47 17.99 34.80
C LEU A 601 -15.88 18.88 35.99
N PRO A 602 -16.43 18.36 37.11
CA PRO A 602 -16.78 19.17 38.28
C PRO A 602 -15.60 19.86 38.98
N THR A 603 -14.36 19.39 38.74
CA THR A 603 -13.14 19.94 39.33
C THR A 603 -12.51 21.05 38.49
N LEU A 604 -13.03 21.28 37.28
CA LEU A 604 -12.53 22.27 36.35
C LEU A 604 -13.27 23.60 36.50
N GLY A 605 -12.59 24.71 36.20
CA GLY A 605 -13.22 26.03 36.08
C GLY A 605 -13.78 26.27 34.68
N ASP A 606 -14.21 27.50 34.40
CA ASP A 606 -14.91 27.81 33.14
C ASP A 606 -13.98 28.01 31.93
N PHE A 607 -14.52 27.77 30.73
CA PHE A 607 -13.83 27.80 29.44
C PHE A 607 -14.53 28.68 28.41
N ASP A 608 -13.75 29.26 27.50
CA ASP A 608 -14.22 30.08 26.37
C ASP A 608 -14.52 29.22 25.14
N LEU A 609 -13.87 28.04 25.04
CA LEU A 609 -14.11 27.04 24.01
C LEU A 609 -14.11 25.65 24.64
N VAL A 610 -15.15 24.85 24.36
CA VAL A 610 -15.26 23.45 24.78
C VAL A 610 -15.49 22.59 23.54
N PHE A 611 -14.62 21.60 23.33
CA PHE A 611 -14.79 20.56 22.33
C PHE A 611 -15.12 19.24 23.02
N ALA A 612 -16.31 18.71 22.76
CA ALA A 612 -16.80 17.49 23.38
C ALA A 612 -16.88 16.36 22.34
N ASP A 613 -15.90 15.46 22.39
CA ASP A 613 -15.77 14.31 21.48
C ASP A 613 -15.67 12.97 22.23
N ALA A 614 -16.37 12.85 23.35
CA ALA A 614 -16.45 11.61 24.13
C ALA A 614 -17.90 11.24 24.46
N ALA A 615 -18.33 10.05 24.05
CA ALA A 615 -19.69 9.56 24.25
C ALA A 615 -20.19 9.65 25.72
N PRO A 616 -19.41 9.26 26.76
CA PRO A 616 -19.88 9.32 28.14
C PRO A 616 -20.35 10.71 28.58
N VAL A 617 -19.71 11.76 28.08
CA VAL A 617 -20.06 13.15 28.43
C VAL A 617 -21.20 13.66 27.56
N LYS A 618 -21.16 13.38 26.24
CA LYS A 618 -22.19 13.78 25.28
C LYS A 618 -23.60 13.33 25.73
N TYR A 619 -23.72 12.09 26.19
CA TYR A 619 -25.02 11.48 26.50
C TYR A 619 -25.34 11.42 28.01
N GLY A 620 -24.33 11.51 28.88
CA GLY A 620 -24.50 11.34 30.33
C GLY A 620 -24.45 12.62 31.15
N GLN A 621 -23.79 13.69 30.67
CA GLN A 621 -23.45 14.85 31.51
C GLN A 621 -23.53 16.21 30.80
N LEU A 622 -24.52 16.39 29.91
CA LEU A 622 -24.67 17.63 29.15
C LEU A 622 -24.73 18.88 30.06
N ASP A 623 -25.50 18.85 31.15
CA ASP A 623 -25.61 20.00 32.07
C ASP A 623 -24.27 20.35 32.75
N ALA A 624 -23.44 19.34 33.07
CA ALA A 624 -22.12 19.58 33.66
C ALA A 624 -21.20 20.25 32.64
N LEU A 625 -21.24 19.81 31.38
CA LEU A 625 -20.51 20.40 30.28
C LEU A 625 -20.92 21.85 30.03
N LEU A 626 -22.23 22.15 30.07
CA LEU A 626 -22.75 23.51 29.86
C LEU A 626 -22.40 24.46 31.00
N ARG A 627 -22.31 23.98 32.25
CA ARG A 627 -21.88 24.80 33.39
C ARG A 627 -20.46 25.33 33.23
N LEU A 628 -19.57 24.55 32.62
CA LEU A 628 -18.19 24.92 32.36
C LEU A 628 -18.03 25.96 31.24
N LEU A 629 -19.07 26.22 30.45
CA LEU A 629 -18.99 27.15 29.34
C LEU A 629 -19.22 28.59 29.84
N ARG A 630 -18.29 29.51 29.62
CA ARG A 630 -18.50 30.92 29.98
C ARG A 630 -19.66 31.55 29.19
N PRO A 631 -20.33 32.59 29.71
CA PRO A 631 -21.24 33.40 28.89
C PRO A 631 -20.52 33.94 27.63
N GLY A 632 -21.06 33.64 26.45
CA GLY A 632 -20.42 33.92 25.16
C GLY A 632 -19.36 32.91 24.72
N GLY A 633 -19.07 31.89 25.52
CA GLY A 633 -18.20 30.77 25.16
C GLY A 633 -18.86 29.83 24.16
N VAL A 634 -18.04 29.11 23.40
CA VAL A 634 -18.46 28.23 22.31
C VAL A 634 -18.29 26.76 22.70
N LEU A 635 -19.32 25.96 22.47
CA LEU A 635 -19.33 24.50 22.56
C LEU A 635 -19.38 23.91 21.15
N VAL A 636 -18.51 22.95 20.89
CA VAL A 636 -18.49 22.13 19.68
C VAL A 636 -18.76 20.68 20.09
N VAL A 637 -19.82 20.09 19.55
CA VAL A 637 -20.15 18.67 19.74
C VAL A 637 -20.08 17.97 18.39
N ASP A 638 -19.20 16.99 18.28
CA ASP A 638 -18.90 16.25 17.05
C ASP A 638 -19.43 14.80 17.07
N ASP A 639 -19.33 14.09 15.95
CA ASP A 639 -19.73 12.70 15.70
C ASP A 639 -21.23 12.45 15.93
N LEU A 640 -22.07 13.33 15.37
CA LEU A 640 -23.53 13.26 15.47
C LEU A 640 -24.18 12.62 14.24
N CYS A 641 -23.38 12.12 13.29
CA CYS A 641 -23.87 11.31 12.18
C CYS A 641 -24.00 9.83 12.58
N ALA A 642 -25.06 9.18 12.14
CA ALA A 642 -25.23 7.74 12.34
C ALA A 642 -24.47 6.96 11.26
N THR A 643 -23.74 5.92 11.67
CA THR A 643 -23.14 5.00 10.70
C THR A 643 -24.24 4.12 10.06
N PRO A 644 -24.02 3.58 8.85
CA PRO A 644 -24.99 2.69 8.20
C PRO A 644 -25.37 1.45 9.02
N THR A 645 -24.55 1.08 10.00
CA THR A 645 -24.75 -0.06 10.91
C THR A 645 -25.27 0.34 12.28
N ALA A 646 -25.56 1.63 12.52
CA ALA A 646 -26.06 2.11 13.79
C ALA A 646 -27.43 1.50 14.12
N THR A 647 -27.64 1.14 15.38
CA THR A 647 -28.93 0.66 15.88
C THR A 647 -29.93 1.83 15.98
N ARG A 648 -31.23 1.50 15.98
CA ARG A 648 -32.28 2.52 16.16
C ARG A 648 -32.14 3.30 17.48
N GLN A 649 -31.64 2.65 18.53
CA GLN A 649 -31.41 3.29 19.82
C GLN A 649 -30.29 4.33 19.70
N GLU A 650 -29.15 3.97 19.12
CA GLU A 650 -28.01 4.88 18.93
C GLU A 650 -28.35 6.05 17.99
N MET A 651 -29.26 5.85 17.03
CA MET A 651 -29.80 6.93 16.20
C MET A 651 -30.68 7.88 17.04
N ALA A 652 -31.59 7.33 17.85
CA ALA A 652 -32.47 8.11 18.70
C ALA A 652 -31.71 8.91 19.78
N GLU A 653 -30.65 8.35 20.36
CA GLU A 653 -29.78 9.04 21.32
C GLU A 653 -29.06 10.23 20.68
N ARG A 654 -28.50 10.06 19.47
CA ARG A 654 -27.87 11.14 18.69
C ARG A 654 -28.85 12.26 18.36
N ASP A 655 -30.04 11.91 17.87
CA ASP A 655 -31.07 12.89 17.53
C ASP A 655 -31.60 13.59 18.79
N GLY A 656 -31.74 12.88 19.91
CA GLY A 656 -32.10 13.43 21.20
C GLY A 656 -31.09 14.48 21.67
N LEU A 657 -29.79 14.17 21.61
CA LEU A 657 -28.72 15.11 21.97
C LEU A 657 -28.71 16.35 21.05
N ARG A 658 -28.82 16.16 19.73
CA ARG A 658 -28.92 17.27 18.77
C ARG A 658 -30.06 18.22 19.13
N LEU A 659 -31.27 17.69 19.32
CA LEU A 659 -32.44 18.49 19.63
C LEU A 659 -32.32 19.16 21.01
N ALA A 660 -31.73 18.48 21.99
CA ALA A 660 -31.47 19.05 23.32
C ALA A 660 -30.56 20.29 23.22
N LEU A 661 -29.45 20.20 22.47
CA LEU A 661 -28.53 21.31 22.26
C LEU A 661 -29.18 22.45 21.47
N LEU A 662 -29.86 22.13 20.36
CA LEU A 662 -30.48 23.13 19.47
C LEU A 662 -31.63 23.91 20.12
N ARG A 663 -32.30 23.31 21.11
CA ARG A 663 -33.45 23.90 21.81
C ARG A 663 -33.12 24.33 23.23
N HIS A 664 -31.86 24.22 23.66
CA HIS A 664 -31.48 24.55 25.02
C HIS A 664 -31.67 26.05 25.29
N PRO A 665 -32.39 26.46 26.36
CA PRO A 665 -32.76 27.87 26.57
C PRO A 665 -31.58 28.81 26.80
N SER A 666 -30.44 28.28 27.25
CA SER A 666 -29.21 29.06 27.49
C SER A 666 -28.24 29.07 26.30
N LEU A 667 -28.57 28.43 25.19
CA LEU A 667 -27.69 28.30 24.03
C LEU A 667 -28.30 28.95 22.79
N GLN A 668 -27.45 29.64 22.03
CA GLN A 668 -27.70 29.93 20.63
C GLN A 668 -26.92 28.90 19.81
N ALA A 669 -27.62 27.98 19.15
CA ALA A 669 -26.98 26.84 18.49
C ALA A 669 -27.37 26.71 17.02
N VAL A 670 -26.46 26.13 16.25
CA VAL A 670 -26.65 25.75 14.84
C VAL A 670 -26.10 24.36 14.62
N GLU A 671 -26.74 23.62 13.72
CA GLU A 671 -26.26 22.35 13.24
C GLU A 671 -25.58 22.52 11.87
N LEU A 672 -24.41 21.92 11.74
CA LEU A 672 -23.68 21.82 10.49
C LEU A 672 -23.78 20.38 9.98
N ASP A 673 -24.63 20.16 8.98
CA ASP A 673 -24.80 18.84 8.34
C ASP A 673 -23.71 18.60 7.28
N TRP A 674 -22.47 18.50 7.76
CA TRP A 674 -21.26 18.31 6.96
C TRP A 674 -20.25 17.48 7.76
N SER A 675 -19.39 16.73 7.06
CA SER A 675 -18.41 15.83 7.69
C SER A 675 -19.12 14.81 8.62
N THR A 676 -18.80 14.79 9.89
CA THR A 676 -19.37 13.91 10.95
C THR A 676 -20.66 14.45 11.57
N ARG A 677 -21.21 15.55 11.04
CA ARG A 677 -22.31 16.35 11.59
C ARG A 677 -21.97 16.92 12.97
N VAL A 678 -21.95 18.25 13.05
CA VAL A 678 -21.47 18.98 14.23
C VAL A 678 -22.55 19.93 14.72
N VAL A 679 -22.75 20.01 16.04
CA VAL A 679 -23.52 21.11 16.65
C VAL A 679 -22.55 22.12 17.24
N LEU A 680 -22.69 23.37 16.79
CA LEU A 680 -21.97 24.52 17.31
C LEU A 680 -22.94 25.35 18.15
N ALA A 681 -22.61 25.60 19.40
CA ALA A 681 -23.47 26.33 20.32
C ALA A 681 -22.69 27.41 21.08
N THR A 682 -23.26 28.60 21.20
CA THR A 682 -22.72 29.66 22.04
C THR A 682 -23.60 29.84 23.27
N ARG A 683 -23.01 29.89 24.47
CA ARG A 683 -23.77 30.24 25.68
C ARG A 683 -24.23 31.69 25.58
N ILE A 684 -25.53 31.92 25.71
CA ILE A 684 -26.10 33.27 25.67
C ILE A 684 -25.51 34.07 26.83
N ARG A 685 -25.10 35.32 26.58
CA ARG A 685 -24.69 36.23 27.65
C ARG A 685 -25.93 36.61 28.43
N ASP A 686 -25.91 36.39 29.75
CA ASP A 686 -26.98 36.86 30.61
C ASP A 686 -27.18 38.35 30.34
N THR A 687 -28.33 38.71 29.79
CA THR A 687 -28.73 40.10 29.64
C THR A 687 -28.78 40.69 31.05
N VAL A 688 -27.93 41.68 31.33
CA VAL A 688 -28.21 42.60 32.44
C VAL A 688 -29.62 43.14 32.17
N PRO A 689 -30.61 42.93 33.08
CA PRO A 689 -31.90 43.57 32.93
C PRO A 689 -31.66 45.08 32.82
N ALA A 690 -32.21 45.70 31.78
CA ALA A 690 -32.10 47.13 31.52
C ALA A 690 -32.56 47.98 32.71
#